data_AF-A0A1H2MF28-F1
#
_entry.id   AF-A0A1H2MF28-F1
#
_cell.length_a   1.000
_cell.length_b   1.000
_cell.length_c   1.000
_cell.angle_alpha   90.00
_cell.angle_beta   90.00
_cell.angle_gamma   90.00
#
_symmetry.space_group_name_H-M   'P 1'
#
loop_
_entity.id
_entity.type
_entity.pdbx_description
1 polymer ?
#
loop_
_entity_poly.entity_id
_entity_poly.type
_entity_poly.pdbx_seq_one_letter_code
_entity_poly.pdbx_strand_id
1 'polypeptide(L)'
;MKMSRRGRALGALLAAGTALTMMAPASPATAAASNTWSDKSAPLATPWTAEVSPTNALPDYPRPQLARPSAAKPTWQSLNGLWEYEPSDGYTAPRFGKRLSGQILVPFPAESALSGVMEHSDFMLYRRTVEVPKSYRTGQKHLRLNFGAVNYAATVWVNGTRVAQHTGGYEAFGVDITSALRKTGLQEIVVGVASPVDSEDIPVGKQRLDPSGIFYTAASGIWQSVWLEPVAATSLDSFTATPNSDRKSFTVSSTINGPSKNAKITVKAYAGSKQVASVSGAASAKLKLAVTKPHLWTPDDPFLYTFKVTLKRGKSVDKVESYAGLRTIGLKEVNGKQRIVLNGKPTFLLATLDQGYWPDGIYTAPTDEALKFDIAKTKDLGFNTIRKHIKVEPARWYYWADKLGMMVWQDQPALPTGRNDRLTSSDKANLRSETSRMVDQLKGVTSIIGWVPFNEGWGQWSVQAAADLGDQVKKQDPTRLVDSRSGLNCCDTPGDPGNGDVIDYHQYQGPALPAPDAKRASIDGEHGGLTLSVPGHLWPTASINPYGAVKDAAELNDKYVANNDDLRDLGAKNGLSGGVYTQITDVEGEQNGFFTYDRQVEKVDEARVRASNLSVIAAGSEAQPAPPAGTPGLGGVAHWTLDEGQGTTAKDTVGSNDLTVRNGGTWVDGPTAGAGTALHLTGDQFADTEKTVVLTRGTNYSVSAWARLDSAGGAFQTVVSEDGDTNSAFFLQYSGADQRWAFSFTGARALASEEGKPETGRWYHLVGVRDTTTSTLKIYVDGKLAGTTSVLATADTATGVLAVGRGKFGGNPVDYLDGSVDDVKVFDRALSADEVAQLDQAGAE
;
A
#
# COMPACT_ATOMS: atom_id res chain seq x y z
N MET A 1 -41.30 32.92 -42.03
CA MET A 1 -40.99 34.36 -42.14
C MET A 1 -39.99 34.69 -41.02
N LYS A 2 -38.71 34.28 -41.11
CA LYS A 2 -37.52 34.99 -41.64
C LYS A 2 -37.48 36.50 -41.38
N MET A 3 -36.56 36.93 -40.52
CA MET A 3 -35.48 37.94 -40.70
C MET A 3 -34.97 38.36 -39.30
N SER A 4 -33.72 38.06 -38.88
CA SER A 4 -32.45 38.80 -39.11
C SER A 4 -32.50 40.27 -38.61
N ARG A 5 -31.51 40.93 -38.02
CA ARG A 5 -30.15 40.68 -37.48
C ARG A 5 -29.67 42.06 -36.94
N ARG A 6 -28.83 42.07 -35.90
CA ARG A 6 -27.74 43.05 -35.59
C ARG A 6 -28.07 44.45 -35.06
N GLY A 7 -27.37 44.84 -33.98
CA GLY A 7 -27.18 46.23 -33.58
C GLY A 7 -26.48 46.44 -32.22
N ARG A 8 -25.15 46.40 -32.26
CA ARG A 8 -24.08 46.88 -31.33
C ARG A 8 -24.39 47.45 -29.92
N ALA A 9 -23.44 47.10 -29.05
CA ALA A 9 -23.16 47.57 -27.69
C ALA A 9 -22.98 49.09 -27.53
N LEU A 10 -23.33 49.59 -26.34
CA LEU A 10 -22.64 50.66 -25.62
C LEU A 10 -22.79 50.37 -24.11
N GLY A 11 -21.68 50.41 -23.37
CA GLY A 11 -21.66 50.25 -21.92
C GLY A 11 -21.45 51.58 -21.19
N ALA A 12 -21.90 51.64 -19.94
CA ALA A 12 -21.39 52.44 -18.80
C ALA A 12 -22.30 52.11 -17.59
N LEU A 13 -21.83 51.35 -16.59
CA LEU A 13 -21.05 51.72 -15.38
C LEU A 13 -21.92 52.13 -14.16
N LEU A 14 -21.72 51.33 -13.11
CA LEU A 14 -21.80 51.56 -11.65
C LEU A 14 -23.15 51.82 -10.95
N ALA A 15 -23.50 50.89 -10.06
CA ALA A 15 -23.59 51.18 -8.62
C ALA A 15 -23.23 49.91 -7.82
N ALA A 16 -22.16 50.01 -7.02
CA ALA A 16 -21.73 48.99 -6.09
C ALA A 16 -22.59 49.04 -4.81
N GLY A 17 -23.11 47.90 -4.38
CA GLY A 17 -23.77 47.70 -3.10
C GLY A 17 -23.19 46.48 -2.40
N THR A 18 -22.28 46.71 -1.46
CA THR A 18 -21.72 45.70 -0.55
C THR A 18 -22.78 45.33 0.49
N ALA A 19 -23.33 44.12 0.40
CA ALA A 19 -24.11 43.51 1.46
C ALA A 19 -23.19 42.61 2.31
N LEU A 20 -22.84 43.10 3.50
CA LEU A 20 -22.20 42.30 4.55
C LEU A 20 -23.27 41.38 5.17
N THR A 21 -23.29 40.11 4.78
CA THR A 21 -24.06 39.09 5.52
C THR A 21 -23.20 38.58 6.67
N MET A 22 -23.52 39.01 7.90
CA MET A 22 -23.00 38.40 9.12
C MET A 22 -23.53 36.96 9.20
N MET A 23 -22.65 35.97 8.96
CA MET A 23 -22.92 34.58 9.31
C MET A 23 -22.88 34.46 10.83
N ALA A 24 -24.01 34.09 11.44
CA ALA A 24 -24.04 33.63 12.82
C ALA A 24 -23.27 32.28 12.92
N PRO A 25 -22.50 32.03 13.98
CA PRO A 25 -21.86 30.75 14.18
C PRO A 25 -22.93 29.67 14.35
N ALA A 26 -22.90 28.65 13.49
CA ALA A 26 -23.72 27.46 13.66
C ALA A 26 -23.38 26.80 15.01
N SER A 27 -24.38 26.58 15.86
CA SER A 27 -24.20 25.78 17.07
C SER A 27 -23.71 24.37 16.69
N PRO A 28 -22.78 23.76 17.44
CA PRO A 28 -22.33 22.41 17.17
C PRO A 28 -23.52 21.47 17.32
N ALA A 29 -23.93 20.82 16.23
CA ALA A 29 -24.90 19.75 16.29
C ALA A 29 -24.26 18.61 17.09
N THR A 30 -24.75 18.37 18.30
CA THR A 30 -24.49 17.12 19.01
C THR A 30 -24.97 15.99 18.11
N ALA A 31 -24.08 15.10 17.67
CA ALA A 31 -24.46 13.89 16.97
C ALA A 31 -25.51 13.16 17.82
N ALA A 32 -26.76 13.15 17.36
CA ALA A 32 -27.84 12.51 18.09
C ALA A 32 -27.59 11.00 18.05
N ALA A 33 -27.60 10.35 19.23
CA ALA A 33 -27.69 8.90 19.29
C ALA A 33 -28.95 8.46 18.52
N SER A 34 -28.75 7.82 17.36
CA SER A 34 -29.84 7.18 16.64
C SER A 34 -30.13 5.84 17.32
N ASN A 35 -31.38 5.64 17.76
CA ASN A 35 -31.81 4.38 18.35
C ASN A 35 -31.61 3.24 17.36
N THR A 36 -31.00 2.14 17.80
CA THR A 36 -30.96 0.90 17.01
C THR A 36 -32.35 0.24 17.02
N TRP A 37 -32.52 -0.89 16.33
CA TRP A 37 -33.75 -1.68 16.44
C TRP A 37 -34.03 -2.19 17.87
N SER A 38 -33.00 -2.19 18.71
CA SER A 38 -33.06 -2.50 20.13
C SER A 38 -32.94 -1.23 20.96
N ASP A 39 -33.24 -1.31 22.26
CA ASP A 39 -33.03 -0.18 23.17
C ASP A 39 -31.52 0.10 23.47
N LYS A 40 -30.60 -0.56 22.76
CA LYS A 40 -29.15 -0.29 22.83
C LYS A 40 -28.81 0.95 22.00
N SER A 41 -27.96 1.81 22.57
CA SER A 41 -27.43 3.01 21.91
C SER A 41 -26.05 2.73 21.35
N ALA A 42 -25.85 3.01 20.05
CA ALA A 42 -24.51 3.04 19.48
C ALA A 42 -23.72 4.23 20.05
N PRO A 43 -22.40 4.09 20.33
CA PRO A 43 -21.59 5.22 20.78
C PRO A 43 -21.52 6.35 19.75
N LEU A 44 -21.45 5.99 18.46
CA LEU A 44 -21.71 6.88 17.32
C LEU A 44 -22.62 6.16 16.32
N ALA A 45 -23.54 6.88 15.70
CA ALA A 45 -24.47 6.33 14.72
C ALA A 45 -24.08 6.76 13.31
N THR A 46 -24.05 5.81 12.39
CA THR A 46 -23.89 6.08 10.96
C THR A 46 -25.22 6.53 10.32
N PRO A 47 -25.21 7.10 9.10
CA PRO A 47 -26.45 7.37 8.36
C PRO A 47 -27.36 6.15 8.17
N TRP A 48 -26.82 4.93 8.27
CA TRP A 48 -27.53 3.67 8.04
C TRP A 48 -27.96 2.95 9.32
N THR A 49 -27.58 3.43 10.50
CA THR A 49 -27.89 2.75 11.78
C THR A 49 -29.39 2.46 11.93
N ALA A 50 -30.23 3.46 11.65
CA ALA A 50 -31.68 3.37 11.78
C ALA A 50 -32.36 2.53 10.68
N GLU A 51 -31.64 2.18 9.61
CA GLU A 51 -32.15 1.33 8.53
C GLU A 51 -32.11 -0.16 8.89
N VAL A 52 -31.33 -0.52 9.92
CA VAL A 52 -31.14 -1.91 10.34
C VAL A 52 -32.30 -2.37 11.22
N SER A 53 -32.88 -3.52 10.89
CA SER A 53 -33.93 -4.17 11.68
C SER A 53 -33.79 -5.71 11.66
N PRO A 54 -34.46 -6.41 12.59
CA PRO A 54 -34.61 -7.87 12.56
C PRO A 54 -35.05 -8.49 11.25
N THR A 55 -35.73 -7.73 10.38
CA THR A 55 -36.34 -8.24 9.15
C THR A 55 -35.56 -7.93 7.87
N ASN A 56 -34.53 -7.10 7.95
CA ASN A 56 -33.75 -6.66 6.79
C ASN A 56 -32.24 -6.60 7.06
N ALA A 57 -31.73 -7.31 8.07
CA ALA A 57 -30.29 -7.39 8.34
C ALA A 57 -29.54 -8.02 7.14
N LEU A 58 -28.85 -7.18 6.36
CA LEU A 58 -28.07 -7.53 5.16
C LEU A 58 -28.82 -8.53 4.24
N PRO A 59 -29.87 -8.08 3.53
CA PRO A 59 -30.77 -8.95 2.79
C PRO A 59 -30.19 -9.41 1.43
N ASP A 60 -29.04 -8.86 1.03
CA ASP A 60 -28.35 -9.17 -0.22
C ASP A 60 -27.78 -10.59 -0.26
N TYR A 61 -27.77 -11.19 -1.45
CA TYR A 61 -27.23 -12.54 -1.62
C TYR A 61 -25.71 -12.56 -1.35
N PRO A 62 -25.21 -13.37 -0.39
CA PRO A 62 -23.83 -13.25 0.08
C PRO A 62 -22.73 -13.68 -0.91
N ARG A 63 -23.05 -14.36 -2.01
CA ARG A 63 -22.04 -14.95 -2.92
C ARG A 63 -22.17 -14.46 -4.37
N PRO A 64 -21.80 -13.22 -4.67
CA PRO A 64 -22.02 -12.63 -6.01
C PRO A 64 -21.26 -13.34 -7.15
N GLN A 65 -20.19 -14.10 -6.86
CA GLN A 65 -19.46 -14.92 -7.84
C GLN A 65 -19.94 -16.39 -7.92
N LEU A 66 -20.98 -16.78 -7.19
CA LEU A 66 -21.52 -18.14 -7.21
C LEU A 66 -23.05 -18.14 -7.04
N ALA A 67 -23.75 -17.33 -7.84
CA ALA A 67 -25.19 -17.17 -7.71
C ALA A 67 -25.95 -18.28 -8.44
N ARG A 68 -26.87 -18.94 -7.73
CA ARG A 68 -27.57 -20.14 -8.20
C ARG A 68 -29.07 -19.89 -8.35
N PRO A 69 -29.71 -20.03 -9.53
CA PRO A 69 -29.11 -20.31 -10.83
C PRO A 69 -28.53 -19.08 -11.55
N SER A 70 -28.78 -17.87 -11.02
CA SER A 70 -28.36 -16.59 -11.60
C SER A 70 -28.26 -15.50 -10.54
N ALA A 71 -27.46 -14.46 -10.77
CA ALA A 71 -27.31 -13.34 -9.83
C ALA A 71 -28.59 -12.51 -9.68
N ALA A 72 -29.41 -12.42 -10.73
CA ALA A 72 -30.67 -11.67 -10.69
C ALA A 72 -31.76 -12.34 -9.82
N LYS A 73 -31.74 -13.67 -9.68
CA LYS A 73 -32.73 -14.46 -8.94
C LYS A 73 -32.10 -15.69 -8.30
N PRO A 74 -31.21 -15.52 -7.30
CA PRO A 74 -30.63 -16.65 -6.58
C PRO A 74 -31.73 -17.39 -5.79
N THR A 75 -31.60 -18.70 -5.63
CA THR A 75 -32.48 -19.55 -4.82
C THR A 75 -31.79 -19.81 -3.49
N TRP A 76 -32.22 -19.11 -2.45
CA TRP A 76 -31.62 -19.16 -1.13
C TRP A 76 -32.63 -18.64 -0.09
N GLN A 77 -32.33 -18.88 1.18
CA GLN A 77 -33.06 -18.32 2.31
C GLN A 77 -32.06 -17.73 3.29
N SER A 78 -32.14 -16.41 3.52
CA SER A 78 -31.37 -15.76 4.57
C SER A 78 -31.77 -16.31 5.93
N LEU A 79 -30.77 -16.56 6.77
CA LEU A 79 -30.92 -16.82 8.20
C LEU A 79 -30.40 -15.66 9.03
N ASN A 80 -30.12 -14.50 8.43
CA ASN A 80 -29.94 -13.25 9.17
C ASN A 80 -31.26 -12.87 9.88
N GLY A 81 -31.18 -11.93 10.82
CA GLY A 81 -32.28 -11.58 11.71
C GLY A 81 -32.07 -12.12 13.13
N LEU A 82 -33.12 -12.15 13.93
CA LEU A 82 -33.00 -12.55 15.34
C LEU A 82 -32.72 -14.04 15.52
N TRP A 83 -31.74 -14.33 16.36
CA TRP A 83 -31.47 -15.63 16.94
C TRP A 83 -31.69 -15.54 18.45
N GLU A 84 -32.08 -16.64 19.07
CA GLU A 84 -31.97 -16.78 20.52
C GLU A 84 -30.47 -16.88 20.87
N TYR A 85 -30.07 -16.31 22.00
CA TYR A 85 -28.67 -16.13 22.40
C TYR A 85 -28.49 -16.31 23.90
N GLU A 86 -27.38 -16.92 24.31
CA GLU A 86 -26.89 -16.89 25.69
C GLU A 86 -25.35 -16.96 25.73
N PRO A 87 -24.68 -16.23 26.64
CA PRO A 87 -23.30 -16.52 26.98
C PRO A 87 -23.20 -17.90 27.64
N SER A 88 -22.08 -18.58 27.46
CA SER A 88 -21.80 -19.90 28.02
C SER A 88 -20.47 -19.89 28.77
N ASP A 89 -20.24 -20.90 29.60
CA ASP A 89 -18.95 -21.14 30.25
C ASP A 89 -18.02 -22.06 29.43
N GLY A 90 -18.48 -22.49 28.25
CA GLY A 90 -17.72 -23.40 27.37
C GLY A 90 -17.74 -24.88 27.79
N TYR A 91 -18.09 -25.19 29.04
CA TYR A 91 -18.14 -26.56 29.57
C TYR A 91 -19.52 -27.20 29.46
N THR A 92 -20.57 -26.39 29.33
CA THR A 92 -21.95 -26.87 29.25
C THR A 92 -22.32 -27.32 27.84
N ALA A 93 -22.73 -28.59 27.69
CA ALA A 93 -23.24 -29.09 26.43
C ALA A 93 -24.52 -28.34 26.00
N PRO A 94 -24.69 -28.03 24.69
CA PRO A 94 -25.87 -27.31 24.23
C PRO A 94 -27.17 -28.07 24.56
N ARG A 95 -28.20 -27.34 24.99
CA ARG A 95 -29.53 -27.90 25.26
C ARG A 95 -30.41 -27.80 24.02
N PHE A 96 -30.82 -28.94 23.47
CA PHE A 96 -31.71 -28.98 22.30
C PHE A 96 -33.19 -28.90 22.70
N GLY A 97 -34.03 -28.30 21.86
CA GLY A 97 -35.46 -28.13 22.11
C GLY A 97 -35.81 -27.16 23.24
N LYS A 98 -34.84 -26.41 23.77
CA LYS A 98 -35.01 -25.40 24.83
C LYS A 98 -34.68 -24.02 24.28
N ARG A 99 -35.38 -23.00 24.76
CA ARG A 99 -35.10 -21.61 24.38
C ARG A 99 -33.88 -21.11 25.15
N LEU A 100 -33.07 -20.27 24.51
CA LEU A 100 -32.04 -19.50 25.18
C LEU A 100 -32.65 -18.21 25.76
N SER A 101 -31.98 -17.61 26.74
CA SER A 101 -32.54 -16.53 27.55
C SER A 101 -32.63 -15.16 26.84
N GLY A 102 -31.71 -14.89 25.91
CA GLY A 102 -31.61 -13.61 25.21
C GLY A 102 -31.84 -13.71 23.70
N GLN A 103 -31.60 -12.59 23.02
CA GLN A 103 -31.65 -12.50 21.56
C GLN A 103 -30.44 -11.73 21.02
N ILE A 104 -30.04 -12.05 19.80
CA ILE A 104 -28.99 -11.34 19.06
C ILE A 104 -29.40 -11.18 17.59
N LEU A 105 -29.10 -10.03 16.99
CA LEU A 105 -29.29 -9.80 15.57
C LEU A 105 -28.06 -10.29 14.78
N VAL A 106 -28.23 -11.41 14.08
CA VAL A 106 -27.20 -11.94 13.17
C VAL A 106 -27.29 -11.19 11.83
N PRO A 107 -26.16 -10.71 11.26
CA PRO A 107 -24.79 -11.13 11.55
C PRO A 107 -23.93 -10.05 12.21
N PHE A 108 -24.43 -9.36 13.23
CA PHE A 108 -23.64 -8.34 13.92
C PHE A 108 -22.88 -8.95 15.12
N PRO A 109 -21.60 -8.58 15.36
CA PRO A 109 -20.82 -9.07 16.50
C PRO A 109 -21.49 -8.79 17.84
N ALA A 110 -21.30 -9.65 18.83
CA ALA A 110 -21.96 -9.51 20.14
C ALA A 110 -21.68 -8.17 20.83
N GLU A 111 -20.50 -7.59 20.63
CA GLU A 111 -20.05 -6.31 21.18
C GLU A 111 -20.70 -5.11 20.48
N SER A 112 -21.24 -5.28 19.27
CA SER A 112 -21.82 -4.18 18.50
C SER A 112 -23.19 -3.77 19.02
N ALA A 113 -23.52 -2.48 18.90
CA ALA A 113 -24.85 -1.98 19.24
C ALA A 113 -25.94 -2.57 18.33
N LEU A 114 -25.63 -2.76 17.04
CA LEU A 114 -26.56 -3.36 16.07
C LEU A 114 -26.91 -4.82 16.37
N SER A 115 -26.10 -5.54 17.16
CA SER A 115 -26.44 -6.91 17.59
C SER A 115 -27.56 -6.96 18.63
N GLY A 116 -27.81 -5.86 19.35
CA GLY A 116 -28.71 -5.80 20.50
C GLY A 116 -28.14 -6.39 21.80
N VAL A 117 -26.92 -6.93 21.79
CA VAL A 117 -26.25 -7.50 22.98
C VAL A 117 -25.34 -6.44 23.61
N MET A 118 -24.35 -5.96 22.84
CA MET A 118 -23.36 -4.94 23.23
C MET A 118 -22.51 -5.36 24.44
N GLU A 119 -22.11 -6.64 24.47
CA GLU A 119 -21.33 -7.25 25.54
C GLU A 119 -20.45 -8.37 24.97
N HIS A 120 -19.23 -8.50 25.51
CA HIS A 120 -18.29 -9.56 25.14
C HIS A 120 -18.57 -10.84 25.93
N SER A 121 -18.37 -12.00 25.28
CA SER A 121 -18.29 -13.30 25.95
C SER A 121 -17.37 -14.21 25.14
N ASP A 122 -16.41 -14.88 25.81
CA ASP A 122 -15.53 -15.85 25.16
C ASP A 122 -16.32 -17.02 24.56
N PHE A 123 -17.40 -17.45 25.22
CA PHE A 123 -18.24 -18.55 24.73
C PHE A 123 -19.69 -18.12 24.59
N MET A 124 -20.31 -18.52 23.48
CA MET A 124 -21.66 -18.10 23.11
C MET A 124 -22.45 -19.26 22.50
N LEU A 125 -23.74 -19.33 22.82
CA LEU A 125 -24.70 -20.22 22.17
C LEU A 125 -25.71 -19.39 21.39
N TYR A 126 -25.92 -19.78 20.13
CA TYR A 126 -26.91 -19.21 19.22
C TYR A 126 -27.92 -20.29 18.88
N ARG A 127 -29.20 -19.96 18.86
CA ARG A 127 -30.26 -20.89 18.44
C ARG A 127 -31.27 -20.21 17.53
N ARG A 128 -31.64 -20.92 16.46
CA ARG A 128 -32.75 -20.51 15.58
C ARG A 128 -33.58 -21.70 15.14
N THR A 129 -34.89 -21.51 15.12
CA THR A 129 -35.80 -22.42 14.43
C THR A 129 -36.12 -21.88 13.05
N VAL A 130 -36.13 -22.76 12.05
CA VAL A 130 -36.36 -22.38 10.65
C VAL A 130 -37.34 -23.32 9.97
N GLU A 131 -38.27 -22.74 9.23
CA GLU A 131 -39.05 -23.47 8.25
C GLU A 131 -38.23 -23.58 6.95
N VAL A 132 -37.97 -24.81 6.52
CA VAL A 132 -37.30 -25.08 5.24
C VAL A 132 -38.37 -25.25 4.16
N PRO A 133 -38.35 -24.45 3.09
CA PRO A 133 -39.32 -24.57 2.00
C PRO A 133 -39.38 -25.99 1.42
N LYS A 134 -40.59 -26.51 1.15
CA LYS A 134 -40.76 -27.83 0.54
C LYS A 134 -39.98 -27.98 -0.76
N SER A 135 -39.91 -26.92 -1.57
CA SER A 135 -39.17 -26.87 -2.85
C SER A 135 -37.64 -27.08 -2.70
N TYR A 136 -37.10 -26.95 -1.48
CA TYR A 136 -35.68 -27.15 -1.19
C TYR A 136 -35.36 -28.63 -0.93
N ARG A 137 -36.39 -29.46 -0.67
CA ARG A 137 -36.26 -30.88 -0.30
C ARG A 137 -36.73 -31.84 -1.40
N THR A 138 -37.26 -31.34 -2.50
CA THR A 138 -37.77 -32.14 -3.62
C THR A 138 -36.71 -32.36 -4.70
N GLY A 139 -36.82 -33.46 -5.45
CA GLY A 139 -36.08 -33.65 -6.72
C GLY A 139 -34.58 -33.97 -6.56
N GLN A 140 -34.21 -34.77 -5.55
CA GLN A 140 -32.81 -35.14 -5.24
C GLN A 140 -31.90 -33.94 -4.92
N LYS A 141 -32.48 -32.87 -4.36
CA LYS A 141 -31.72 -31.72 -3.85
C LYS A 141 -31.13 -32.04 -2.49
N HIS A 142 -29.95 -31.47 -2.25
CA HIS A 142 -29.33 -31.39 -0.94
C HIS A 142 -29.49 -29.96 -0.42
N LEU A 143 -29.50 -29.78 0.90
CA LEU A 143 -29.60 -28.48 1.54
C LEU A 143 -28.29 -28.15 2.25
N ARG A 144 -27.66 -27.05 1.85
CA ARG A 144 -26.48 -26.54 2.55
C ARG A 144 -26.85 -25.42 3.50
N LEU A 145 -26.26 -25.46 4.69
CA LEU A 145 -26.16 -24.35 5.63
C LEU A 145 -24.78 -23.71 5.46
N ASN A 146 -24.73 -22.39 5.29
CA ASN A 146 -23.51 -21.65 5.01
C ASN A 146 -23.37 -20.47 5.97
N PHE A 147 -22.12 -20.16 6.31
CA PHE A 147 -21.70 -19.05 7.14
C PHE A 147 -20.65 -18.24 6.38
N GLY A 148 -20.77 -16.91 6.38
CA GLY A 148 -19.77 -16.03 5.78
C GLY A 148 -18.47 -15.99 6.58
N ALA A 149 -18.59 -15.95 7.91
CA ALA A 149 -17.52 -16.03 8.88
C ALA A 149 -18.15 -16.11 10.30
N VAL A 150 -17.45 -16.79 11.21
CA VAL A 150 -17.79 -16.82 12.63
C VAL A 150 -16.49 -16.65 13.39
N ASN A 151 -16.36 -15.56 14.16
CA ASN A 151 -15.18 -15.34 14.97
C ASN A 151 -15.39 -16.07 16.32
N TYR A 152 -14.52 -16.98 16.78
CA TYR A 152 -13.36 -17.57 16.09
C TYR A 152 -13.50 -19.07 15.77
N ALA A 153 -14.02 -19.86 16.70
CA ALA A 153 -14.25 -21.30 16.49
C ALA A 153 -15.74 -21.63 16.66
N ALA A 154 -16.31 -22.36 15.71
CA ALA A 154 -17.74 -22.68 15.66
C ALA A 154 -17.98 -24.19 15.63
N THR A 155 -18.94 -24.65 16.43
CA THR A 155 -19.55 -25.99 16.28
C THR A 155 -21.03 -25.84 15.98
N VAL A 156 -21.51 -26.57 14.96
CA VAL A 156 -22.87 -26.43 14.44
C VAL A 156 -23.65 -27.72 14.61
N TRP A 157 -24.86 -27.61 15.14
CA TRP A 157 -25.82 -28.69 15.30
C TRP A 157 -27.13 -28.39 14.56
N VAL A 158 -27.70 -29.41 13.93
CA VAL A 158 -29.04 -29.36 13.35
C VAL A 158 -29.87 -30.48 13.95
N ASN A 159 -30.98 -30.12 14.61
CA ASN A 159 -31.87 -31.05 15.32
C ASN A 159 -31.13 -32.00 16.27
N GLY A 160 -30.15 -31.49 17.03
CA GLY A 160 -29.32 -32.27 17.96
C GLY A 160 -28.17 -33.05 17.31
N THR A 161 -28.07 -33.10 15.99
CA THR A 161 -26.97 -33.76 15.29
C THR A 161 -25.86 -32.76 15.00
N ARG A 162 -24.63 -33.03 15.46
CA ARG A 162 -23.47 -32.21 15.10
C ARG A 162 -23.16 -32.38 13.62
N VAL A 163 -23.18 -31.29 12.86
CA VAL A 163 -22.98 -31.31 11.40
C VAL A 163 -21.64 -30.72 10.99
N ALA A 164 -21.09 -29.75 11.73
CA ALA A 164 -19.82 -29.10 11.38
C ALA A 164 -19.03 -28.65 12.60
N GLN A 165 -17.72 -28.51 12.41
CA GLN A 165 -16.79 -27.76 13.25
C GLN A 165 -15.92 -26.90 12.32
N HIS A 166 -15.64 -25.66 12.72
CA HIS A 166 -14.82 -24.71 11.97
C HIS A 166 -13.96 -23.89 12.93
N THR A 167 -12.75 -23.53 12.50
CA THR A 167 -11.80 -22.68 13.21
C THR A 167 -11.22 -21.71 12.18
N GLY A 168 -11.18 -20.43 12.52
CA GLY A 168 -10.83 -19.33 11.61
C GLY A 168 -11.92 -18.25 11.67
N GLY A 169 -11.52 -17.02 11.97
CA GLY A 169 -12.45 -15.93 12.23
C GLY A 169 -12.96 -15.20 10.98
N TYR A 170 -12.42 -15.51 9.81
CA TYR A 170 -12.51 -14.65 8.62
C TYR A 170 -12.92 -15.41 7.34
N GLU A 171 -12.92 -16.74 7.38
CA GLU A 171 -13.24 -17.58 6.23
C GLU A 171 -14.67 -18.12 6.25
N ALA A 172 -15.23 -18.25 5.06
CA ALA A 172 -16.53 -18.83 4.85
C ALA A 172 -16.46 -20.36 4.94
N PHE A 173 -17.52 -20.96 5.49
CA PHE A 173 -17.69 -22.40 5.47
C PHE A 173 -19.16 -22.78 5.27
N GLY A 174 -19.38 -24.00 4.81
CA GLY A 174 -20.73 -24.52 4.66
C GLY A 174 -20.76 -26.04 4.81
N VAL A 175 -21.94 -26.57 5.09
CA VAL A 175 -22.15 -27.99 5.39
C VAL A 175 -23.46 -28.48 4.78
N ASP A 176 -23.46 -29.71 4.28
CA ASP A 176 -24.69 -30.38 3.87
C ASP A 176 -25.45 -30.89 5.11
N ILE A 177 -26.65 -30.36 5.33
CA ILE A 177 -27.47 -30.68 6.51
C ILE A 177 -28.61 -31.65 6.17
N THR A 178 -28.69 -32.14 4.94
CA THR A 178 -29.85 -32.91 4.42
C THR A 178 -30.20 -34.11 5.31
N SER A 179 -29.20 -34.86 5.77
CA SER A 179 -29.40 -36.04 6.61
C SER A 179 -29.82 -35.72 8.05
N ALA A 180 -29.55 -34.50 8.53
CA ALA A 180 -29.91 -34.04 9.87
C ALA A 180 -31.31 -33.41 9.94
N LEU A 181 -31.97 -33.21 8.80
CA LEU A 181 -33.30 -32.60 8.75
C LEU A 181 -34.40 -33.54 9.23
N ARG A 182 -35.32 -33.03 10.05
CA ARG A 182 -36.61 -33.67 10.31
C ARG A 182 -37.44 -33.66 9.03
N LYS A 183 -38.20 -34.75 8.79
CA LYS A 183 -39.08 -34.87 7.61
C LYS A 183 -40.12 -33.77 7.52
N THR A 184 -40.67 -33.34 8.65
CA THR A 184 -41.69 -32.30 8.78
C THR A 184 -41.38 -31.36 9.95
N GLY A 185 -42.05 -30.20 9.98
CA GLY A 185 -41.93 -29.21 11.06
C GLY A 185 -40.67 -28.34 10.99
N LEU A 186 -40.55 -27.49 12.01
CA LEU A 186 -39.41 -26.58 12.16
C LEU A 186 -38.11 -27.36 12.40
N GLN A 187 -37.04 -26.85 11.82
CA GLN A 187 -35.68 -27.33 12.01
C GLN A 187 -35.00 -26.46 13.05
N GLU A 188 -34.34 -27.07 14.01
CA GLU A 188 -33.55 -26.37 15.01
C GLU A 188 -32.09 -26.32 14.57
N ILE A 189 -31.51 -25.13 14.57
CA ILE A 189 -30.08 -24.90 14.35
C ILE A 189 -29.54 -24.32 15.65
N VAL A 190 -28.47 -24.92 16.16
CA VAL A 190 -27.71 -24.43 17.32
C VAL A 190 -26.25 -24.25 16.88
N VAL A 191 -25.65 -23.12 17.26
CA VAL A 191 -24.23 -22.83 17.00
C VAL A 191 -23.58 -22.46 18.32
N GLY A 192 -22.53 -23.18 18.68
CA GLY A 192 -21.65 -22.84 19.79
C GLY A 192 -20.41 -22.17 19.25
N VAL A 193 -20.04 -21.03 19.82
CA VAL A 193 -18.91 -20.21 19.38
C VAL A 193 -17.94 -20.01 20.55
N ALA A 194 -16.64 -20.12 20.26
CA ALA A 194 -15.54 -19.71 21.14
C ALA A 194 -14.74 -18.58 20.46
N SER A 195 -14.53 -17.48 21.18
CA SER A 195 -13.84 -16.25 20.71
C SER A 195 -12.91 -15.73 21.81
N PRO A 196 -11.80 -16.44 22.10
CA PRO A 196 -10.88 -16.10 23.17
C PRO A 196 -10.00 -14.89 22.80
N VAL A 197 -10.61 -13.71 22.70
CA VAL A 197 -9.92 -12.47 22.33
C VAL A 197 -8.89 -12.15 23.42
N ASP A 198 -7.65 -11.83 23.01
CA ASP A 198 -6.48 -11.55 23.85
C ASP A 198 -5.95 -12.70 24.73
N SER A 199 -6.77 -13.73 25.02
CA SER A 199 -6.42 -14.87 25.86
C SER A 199 -5.72 -16.01 25.11
N GLU A 200 -5.82 -16.04 23.78
CA GLU A 200 -5.09 -16.98 22.91
C GLU A 200 -4.35 -16.25 21.76
N ASP A 201 -3.33 -16.91 21.20
CA ASP A 201 -2.55 -16.40 20.06
C ASP A 201 -3.21 -16.81 18.73
N ILE A 202 -4.41 -16.27 18.49
CA ILE A 202 -5.20 -16.45 17.26
C ILE A 202 -5.19 -15.18 16.39
N PRO A 203 -5.48 -15.26 15.08
CA PRO A 203 -5.57 -14.07 14.24
C PRO A 203 -6.69 -13.12 14.69
N VAL A 204 -6.32 -12.00 15.31
CA VAL A 204 -7.24 -10.98 15.86
C VAL A 204 -7.12 -9.64 15.14
N GLY A 205 -6.06 -9.44 14.36
CA GLY A 205 -5.71 -8.13 13.83
C GLY A 205 -5.60 -7.09 14.94
N LYS A 206 -6.37 -6.01 14.82
CA LYS A 206 -6.41 -4.89 15.80
C LYS A 206 -7.47 -5.03 16.91
N GLN A 207 -8.22 -6.13 16.99
CA GLN A 207 -9.24 -6.34 18.03
C GLN A 207 -8.62 -6.47 19.42
N ARG A 208 -9.13 -5.74 20.43
CA ARG A 208 -8.76 -5.87 21.85
C ARG A 208 -9.99 -5.77 22.74
N LEU A 209 -9.94 -6.43 23.89
CA LEU A 209 -10.95 -6.30 24.95
C LEU A 209 -10.84 -4.96 25.70
N ASP A 210 -9.64 -4.37 25.73
CA ASP A 210 -9.35 -3.04 26.25
C ASP A 210 -8.77 -2.15 25.14
N PRO A 211 -9.63 -1.62 24.24
CA PRO A 211 -9.18 -0.88 23.07
C PRO A 211 -8.55 0.47 23.44
N SER A 212 -7.40 0.77 22.85
CA SER A 212 -6.68 2.02 23.06
C SER A 212 -5.71 2.31 21.91
N GLY A 213 -5.44 3.58 21.64
CA GLY A 213 -4.53 4.02 20.59
C GLY A 213 -4.91 3.46 19.21
N ILE A 214 -4.09 2.55 18.70
CA ILE A 214 -4.25 1.91 17.37
C ILE A 214 -5.06 0.62 17.38
N PHE A 215 -5.58 0.22 18.55
CA PHE A 215 -6.35 -1.01 18.75
C PHE A 215 -7.82 -0.71 19.06
N TYR A 216 -8.71 -1.58 18.61
CA TYR A 216 -10.15 -1.31 18.52
C TYR A 216 -11.00 -2.39 19.18
N THR A 217 -12.27 -2.07 19.40
CA THR A 217 -13.26 -2.95 20.02
C THR A 217 -13.30 -4.34 19.35
N ALA A 218 -13.32 -5.40 20.17
CA ALA A 218 -13.44 -6.77 19.71
C ALA A 218 -14.75 -7.06 18.94
N ALA A 219 -14.72 -8.07 18.07
CA ALA A 219 -15.86 -8.50 17.27
C ALA A 219 -16.03 -10.04 17.31
N SER A 220 -16.78 -10.52 18.29
CA SER A 220 -16.99 -11.94 18.56
C SER A 220 -18.29 -12.46 17.96
N GLY A 221 -18.34 -13.76 17.68
CA GLY A 221 -19.56 -14.43 17.26
C GLY A 221 -19.78 -14.47 15.74
N ILE A 222 -21.05 -14.60 15.34
CA ILE A 222 -21.43 -14.69 13.93
C ILE A 222 -21.47 -13.28 13.34
N TRP A 223 -20.38 -12.87 12.69
CA TRP A 223 -20.24 -11.50 12.18
C TRP A 223 -20.45 -11.37 10.65
N GLN A 224 -20.64 -12.47 9.92
CA GLN A 224 -21.11 -12.41 8.53
C GLN A 224 -22.36 -13.28 8.30
N SER A 225 -23.02 -13.05 7.17
CA SER A 225 -24.33 -13.63 6.86
C SER A 225 -24.39 -15.15 7.02
N VAL A 226 -25.56 -15.65 7.44
CA VAL A 226 -25.89 -17.08 7.51
C VAL A 226 -27.04 -17.36 6.56
N TRP A 227 -26.97 -18.45 5.78
CA TRP A 227 -28.04 -18.77 4.84
C TRP A 227 -28.16 -20.25 4.48
N LEU A 228 -29.37 -20.63 4.05
CA LEU A 228 -29.65 -21.92 3.43
C LEU A 228 -29.60 -21.82 1.91
N GLU A 229 -28.98 -22.79 1.25
CA GLU A 229 -29.03 -22.93 -0.21
C GLU A 229 -29.36 -24.37 -0.63
N PRO A 230 -30.44 -24.59 -1.40
CA PRO A 230 -30.71 -25.87 -2.01
C PRO A 230 -29.82 -26.09 -3.24
N VAL A 231 -29.10 -27.19 -3.26
CA VAL A 231 -28.15 -27.55 -4.32
C VAL A 231 -28.50 -28.90 -4.95
N ALA A 232 -28.03 -29.14 -6.18
CA ALA A 232 -28.10 -30.47 -6.75
C ALA A 232 -27.15 -31.44 -6.01
N ALA A 233 -27.44 -32.75 -6.06
CA ALA A 233 -26.60 -33.79 -5.43
C ALA A 233 -25.13 -33.79 -5.89
N THR A 234 -24.87 -33.34 -7.11
CA THR A 234 -23.53 -32.97 -7.59
C THR A 234 -23.58 -31.48 -7.91
N SER A 235 -22.90 -30.66 -7.13
CA SER A 235 -22.99 -29.19 -7.24
C SER A 235 -21.64 -28.51 -7.17
N LEU A 236 -21.56 -27.30 -7.72
CA LEU A 236 -20.37 -26.45 -7.62
C LEU A 236 -20.24 -25.91 -6.20
N ASP A 237 -19.09 -26.18 -5.61
CA ASP A 237 -18.66 -25.62 -4.34
C ASP A 237 -17.97 -24.26 -4.56
N SER A 238 -17.07 -24.21 -5.54
CA SER A 238 -16.46 -22.99 -6.04
C SER A 238 -16.33 -23.01 -7.56
N PHE A 239 -16.23 -21.83 -8.15
CA PHE A 239 -15.86 -21.61 -9.54
C PHE A 239 -14.93 -20.41 -9.61
N THR A 240 -13.83 -20.54 -10.34
CA THR A 240 -12.85 -19.48 -10.53
C THR A 240 -12.55 -19.31 -12.01
N ALA A 241 -12.50 -18.06 -12.47
CA ALA A 241 -12.02 -17.70 -13.80
C ALA A 241 -10.78 -16.81 -13.65
N THR A 242 -9.59 -17.41 -13.74
CA THR A 242 -8.31 -16.71 -13.55
C THR A 242 -7.82 -16.17 -14.90
N PRO A 243 -7.57 -14.85 -15.05
CA PRO A 243 -6.93 -14.28 -16.24
C PRO A 243 -5.58 -14.92 -16.55
N ASN A 244 -5.34 -15.28 -17.80
CA ASN A 244 -4.02 -15.73 -18.24
C ASN A 244 -3.13 -14.54 -18.63
N SER A 245 -1.81 -14.72 -18.56
CA SER A 245 -0.81 -13.71 -18.92
C SER A 245 -0.92 -13.21 -20.37
N ASP A 246 -1.55 -13.99 -21.26
CA ASP A 246 -1.82 -13.60 -22.65
C ASP A 246 -2.86 -12.47 -22.80
N ARG A 247 -3.57 -12.11 -21.72
CA ARG A 247 -4.63 -11.08 -21.70
C ARG A 247 -5.74 -11.34 -22.72
N LYS A 248 -5.92 -12.60 -23.13
CA LYS A 248 -6.88 -13.04 -24.17
C LYS A 248 -7.73 -14.21 -23.72
N SER A 249 -7.51 -14.73 -22.51
CA SER A 249 -8.19 -15.93 -22.05
C SER A 249 -8.26 -16.01 -20.53
N PHE A 250 -9.19 -16.82 -20.04
CA PHE A 250 -9.25 -17.27 -18.65
C PHE A 250 -8.86 -18.75 -18.56
N THR A 251 -8.21 -19.14 -17.48
CA THR A 251 -8.21 -20.52 -17.00
C THR A 251 -9.37 -20.67 -16.02
N VAL A 252 -10.32 -21.55 -16.33
CA VAL A 252 -11.47 -21.82 -15.47
C VAL A 252 -11.28 -23.12 -14.70
N SER A 253 -11.63 -23.10 -13.42
CA SER A 253 -11.54 -24.25 -12.51
C SER A 253 -12.71 -24.28 -11.52
N SER A 254 -13.00 -25.44 -10.95
CA SER A 254 -14.08 -25.61 -9.98
C SER A 254 -13.77 -26.68 -8.95
N THR A 255 -14.28 -26.49 -7.72
CA THR A 255 -14.43 -27.56 -6.72
C THR A 255 -15.88 -28.05 -6.71
N ILE A 256 -16.10 -29.32 -6.40
CA ILE A 256 -17.41 -29.99 -6.53
C ILE A 256 -17.78 -30.62 -5.20
N ASN A 257 -19.02 -30.37 -4.78
CA ASN A 257 -19.68 -31.06 -3.70
C ASN A 257 -20.39 -32.33 -4.20
N GLY A 258 -20.31 -33.40 -3.41
CA GLY A 258 -20.92 -34.69 -3.72
C GLY A 258 -20.18 -35.50 -4.79
N PRO A 259 -20.82 -36.52 -5.40
CA PRO A 259 -20.16 -37.40 -6.35
C PRO A 259 -19.70 -36.66 -7.61
N SER A 260 -18.40 -36.69 -7.93
CA SER A 260 -17.79 -35.91 -9.02
C SER A 260 -17.36 -36.74 -10.24
N LYS A 261 -17.23 -38.07 -10.11
CA LYS A 261 -16.83 -38.95 -11.22
C LYS A 261 -17.78 -38.78 -12.41
N ASN A 262 -17.21 -38.57 -13.61
CA ASN A 262 -17.90 -38.31 -14.88
C ASN A 262 -18.71 -37.00 -14.92
N ALA A 263 -18.53 -36.09 -13.97
CA ALA A 263 -19.14 -34.77 -14.05
C ALA A 263 -18.49 -33.93 -15.17
N LYS A 264 -19.31 -33.23 -15.94
CA LYS A 264 -18.88 -32.32 -17.01
C LYS A 264 -19.32 -30.89 -16.69
N ILE A 265 -18.42 -29.95 -16.93
CA ILE A 265 -18.69 -28.52 -16.82
C ILE A 265 -18.76 -27.89 -18.20
N THR A 266 -19.71 -26.99 -18.39
CA THR A 266 -19.81 -26.09 -19.55
C THR A 266 -19.83 -24.67 -19.04
N VAL A 267 -18.92 -23.83 -19.55
CA VAL A 267 -18.78 -22.42 -19.18
C VAL A 267 -19.00 -21.57 -20.43
N LYS A 268 -19.86 -20.56 -20.33
CA LYS A 268 -20.09 -19.56 -21.38
C LYS A 268 -19.84 -18.17 -20.80
N ALA A 269 -18.94 -17.40 -21.42
CA ALA A 269 -18.67 -16.03 -21.01
C ALA A 269 -19.43 -15.03 -21.90
N TYR A 270 -19.90 -13.96 -21.28
CA TYR A 270 -20.68 -12.90 -21.91
C TYR A 270 -20.08 -11.52 -21.64
N ALA A 271 -20.07 -10.69 -22.68
CA ALA A 271 -19.85 -9.25 -22.60
C ALA A 271 -21.22 -8.58 -22.75
N GLY A 272 -21.81 -8.13 -21.63
CA GLY A 272 -23.22 -7.75 -21.59
C GLY A 272 -24.12 -8.93 -21.99
N SER A 273 -24.93 -8.76 -23.02
CA SER A 273 -25.81 -9.82 -23.55
C SER A 273 -25.14 -10.75 -24.58
N LYS A 274 -23.96 -10.40 -25.08
CA LYS A 274 -23.29 -11.13 -26.17
C LYS A 274 -22.37 -12.22 -25.63
N GLN A 275 -22.59 -13.48 -26.04
CA GLN A 275 -21.65 -14.56 -25.75
C GLN A 275 -20.34 -14.34 -26.53
N VAL A 276 -19.21 -14.34 -25.84
CA VAL A 276 -17.87 -14.07 -26.42
C VAL A 276 -16.91 -15.25 -26.34
N ALA A 277 -17.22 -16.24 -25.49
CA ALA A 277 -16.42 -17.45 -25.35
C ALA A 277 -17.28 -18.62 -24.81
N SER A 278 -16.88 -19.85 -25.09
CA SER A 278 -17.45 -21.07 -24.49
C SER A 278 -16.40 -22.17 -24.39
N VAL A 279 -16.42 -22.94 -23.31
CA VAL A 279 -15.59 -24.15 -23.14
C VAL A 279 -16.39 -25.24 -22.41
N SER A 280 -16.11 -26.51 -22.70
CA SER A 280 -16.67 -27.66 -21.98
C SER A 280 -15.59 -28.70 -21.72
N GLY A 281 -15.68 -29.42 -20.60
CA GLY A 281 -14.71 -30.47 -20.26
C GLY A 281 -15.10 -31.24 -19.01
N ALA A 282 -14.19 -32.10 -18.55
CA ALA A 282 -14.32 -32.73 -17.23
C ALA A 282 -14.34 -31.64 -16.15
N ALA A 283 -15.24 -31.76 -15.17
CA ALA A 283 -15.42 -30.73 -14.16
C ALA A 283 -14.22 -30.59 -13.18
N SER A 284 -13.34 -31.59 -13.11
CA SER A 284 -12.08 -31.54 -12.37
C SER A 284 -10.91 -30.95 -13.15
N ALA A 285 -11.07 -30.68 -14.44
CA ALA A 285 -9.99 -30.16 -15.28
C ALA A 285 -9.90 -28.64 -15.20
N LYS A 286 -8.68 -28.10 -15.30
CA LYS A 286 -8.45 -26.68 -15.62
C LYS A 286 -8.67 -26.49 -17.11
N LEU A 287 -9.61 -25.63 -17.51
CA LEU A 287 -9.97 -25.43 -18.92
C LEU A 287 -9.58 -24.02 -19.38
N LYS A 288 -8.96 -23.90 -20.55
CA LYS A 288 -8.67 -22.60 -21.17
C LYS A 288 -9.91 -22.10 -21.92
N LEU A 289 -10.38 -20.91 -21.55
CA LEU A 289 -11.51 -20.22 -22.18
C LEU A 289 -10.98 -18.98 -22.92
N ALA A 290 -10.77 -19.11 -24.23
CA ALA A 290 -10.29 -18.01 -25.07
C ALA A 290 -11.40 -17.00 -25.38
N VAL A 291 -11.12 -15.71 -25.17
CA VAL A 291 -12.06 -14.61 -25.40
C VAL A 291 -11.72 -13.92 -26.71
N THR A 292 -12.72 -13.82 -27.60
CA THR A 292 -12.56 -13.09 -28.87
C THR A 292 -12.70 -11.58 -28.61
N LYS A 293 -11.72 -10.77 -29.04
CA LYS A 293 -11.66 -9.31 -28.80
C LYS A 293 -11.75 -8.98 -27.30
N PRO A 294 -10.68 -9.28 -26.52
CA PRO A 294 -10.68 -9.07 -25.08
C PRO A 294 -10.89 -7.59 -24.74
N HIS A 295 -11.64 -7.34 -23.67
CA HIS A 295 -11.86 -6.07 -23.01
C HIS A 295 -11.25 -6.23 -21.62
N LEU A 296 -10.19 -5.46 -21.34
CA LEU A 296 -9.45 -5.60 -20.10
C LEU A 296 -10.12 -4.83 -18.97
N TRP A 297 -10.02 -5.37 -17.76
CA TRP A 297 -10.40 -4.65 -16.55
C TRP A 297 -9.27 -3.69 -16.13
N THR A 298 -9.64 -2.47 -15.77
CA THR A 298 -8.79 -1.43 -15.16
C THR A 298 -9.60 -0.62 -14.15
N PRO A 299 -8.97 0.19 -13.29
CA PRO A 299 -9.68 1.10 -12.41
C PRO A 299 -10.63 2.09 -13.15
N ASP A 300 -10.21 2.59 -14.31
CA ASP A 300 -10.98 3.55 -15.11
C ASP A 300 -12.07 2.88 -15.96
N ASP A 301 -11.84 1.63 -16.35
CA ASP A 301 -12.76 0.81 -17.15
C ASP A 301 -12.90 -0.58 -16.50
N PRO A 302 -13.74 -0.72 -15.45
CA PRO A 302 -13.85 -1.93 -14.65
C PRO A 302 -14.72 -2.99 -15.34
N PHE A 303 -14.33 -3.39 -16.56
CA PHE A 303 -15.09 -4.33 -17.36
C PHE A 303 -15.10 -5.74 -16.76
N LEU A 304 -16.28 -6.30 -16.53
CA LEU A 304 -16.48 -7.65 -15.99
C LEU A 304 -17.25 -8.52 -16.98
N TYR A 305 -16.71 -9.72 -17.25
CA TYR A 305 -17.42 -10.75 -17.99
C TYR A 305 -18.38 -11.50 -17.07
N THR A 306 -19.57 -11.83 -17.57
CA THR A 306 -20.50 -12.74 -16.88
C THR A 306 -20.28 -14.18 -17.36
N PHE A 307 -20.14 -15.13 -16.44
CA PHE A 307 -19.99 -16.54 -16.74
C PHE A 307 -21.27 -17.29 -16.37
N LYS A 308 -21.89 -17.93 -17.36
CA LYS A 308 -22.96 -18.91 -17.13
C LYS A 308 -22.34 -20.30 -17.12
N VAL A 309 -22.36 -20.95 -15.96
CA VAL A 309 -21.71 -22.23 -15.72
C VAL A 309 -22.78 -23.30 -15.50
N THR A 310 -22.62 -24.44 -16.16
CA THR A 310 -23.48 -25.61 -15.98
C THR A 310 -22.64 -26.82 -15.67
N LEU A 311 -22.86 -27.43 -14.51
CA LEU A 311 -22.30 -28.71 -14.11
C LEU A 311 -23.35 -29.80 -14.33
N LYS A 312 -22.97 -30.89 -15.02
CA LYS A 312 -23.85 -32.03 -15.28
C LYS A 312 -23.20 -33.34 -14.87
N ARG A 313 -23.97 -34.20 -14.21
CA ARG A 313 -23.61 -35.60 -13.95
C ARG A 313 -24.86 -36.47 -14.02
N GLY A 314 -25.00 -37.27 -15.07
CA GLY A 314 -26.22 -38.04 -15.32
C GLY A 314 -27.43 -37.11 -15.42
N LYS A 315 -28.43 -37.31 -14.55
CA LYS A 315 -29.61 -36.44 -14.43
C LYS A 315 -29.40 -35.22 -13.52
N SER A 316 -28.32 -35.19 -12.73
CA SER A 316 -27.99 -34.07 -11.86
C SER A 316 -27.48 -32.90 -12.71
N VAL A 317 -28.12 -31.74 -12.56
CA VAL A 317 -27.76 -30.51 -13.26
C VAL A 317 -27.71 -29.38 -12.25
N ASP A 318 -26.58 -28.71 -12.23
CA ASP A 318 -26.35 -27.55 -11.40
C ASP A 318 -25.96 -26.35 -12.28
N LYS A 319 -26.53 -25.18 -12.00
CA LYS A 319 -26.33 -23.97 -12.80
C LYS A 319 -25.95 -22.83 -11.87
N VAL A 320 -24.90 -22.09 -12.22
CA VAL A 320 -24.52 -20.87 -11.52
C VAL A 320 -24.18 -19.77 -12.50
N GLU A 321 -24.29 -18.54 -12.01
CA GLU A 321 -23.75 -17.35 -12.65
C GLU A 321 -22.61 -16.79 -11.78
N SER A 322 -21.53 -16.40 -12.45
CA SER A 322 -20.34 -15.83 -11.85
C SER A 322 -19.88 -14.64 -12.68
N TYR A 323 -18.85 -13.93 -12.22
CA TYR A 323 -18.21 -12.85 -12.98
C TYR A 323 -16.72 -12.74 -12.64
N ALA A 324 -15.95 -12.19 -13.58
CA ALA A 324 -14.54 -11.85 -13.40
C ALA A 324 -14.08 -10.83 -14.48
N GLY A 325 -13.11 -9.99 -14.15
CA GLY A 325 -12.44 -9.09 -15.10
C GLY A 325 -11.18 -9.72 -15.69
N LEU A 326 -10.84 -9.35 -16.92
CA LEU A 326 -9.64 -9.84 -17.61
C LEU A 326 -8.50 -8.84 -17.40
N ARG A 327 -7.55 -9.14 -16.52
CA ARG A 327 -6.40 -8.26 -16.22
C ARG A 327 -5.19 -9.04 -15.72
N THR A 328 -4.01 -8.48 -15.94
CA THR A 328 -2.74 -9.00 -15.39
C THR A 328 -2.08 -7.95 -14.50
N ILE A 329 -1.47 -8.38 -13.40
CA ILE A 329 -0.59 -7.57 -12.55
C ILE A 329 0.78 -8.26 -12.50
N GLY A 330 1.87 -7.50 -12.40
CA GLY A 330 3.21 -8.05 -12.29
C GLY A 330 4.27 -6.98 -12.15
N LEU A 331 5.53 -7.37 -12.28
CA LEU A 331 6.68 -6.48 -12.29
C LEU A 331 7.27 -6.37 -13.69
N LYS A 332 7.85 -5.21 -14.01
CA LYS A 332 8.65 -4.99 -15.20
C LYS A 332 9.74 -3.96 -14.92
N GLU A 333 10.94 -4.20 -15.45
CA GLU A 333 11.99 -3.20 -15.44
C GLU A 333 11.63 -2.05 -16.39
N VAL A 334 11.66 -0.83 -15.88
CA VAL A 334 11.43 0.40 -16.62
C VAL A 334 12.50 1.40 -16.20
N ASN A 335 13.36 1.78 -17.14
CA ASN A 335 14.49 2.70 -16.93
C ASN A 335 15.40 2.25 -15.76
N GLY A 336 15.76 0.96 -15.75
CA GLY A 336 16.67 0.38 -14.75
C GLY A 336 16.03 0.12 -13.38
N LYS A 337 14.73 0.36 -13.21
CA LYS A 337 14.02 0.16 -11.93
C LYS A 337 12.87 -0.83 -12.08
N GLN A 338 12.72 -1.76 -11.14
CA GLN A 338 11.57 -2.65 -11.10
C GLN A 338 10.30 -1.88 -10.73
N ARG A 339 9.29 -1.92 -11.60
CA ARG A 339 8.01 -1.22 -11.42
C ARG A 339 6.84 -2.19 -11.45
N ILE A 340 5.80 -1.89 -10.67
CA ILE A 340 4.52 -2.59 -10.78
C ILE A 340 3.83 -2.20 -12.09
N VAL A 341 3.30 -3.20 -12.80
CA VAL A 341 2.58 -3.02 -14.06
C VAL A 341 1.19 -3.64 -14.04
N LEU A 342 0.17 -2.84 -14.37
CA LEU A 342 -1.18 -3.32 -14.69
C LEU A 342 -1.31 -3.47 -16.21
N ASN A 343 -1.71 -4.65 -16.67
CA ASN A 343 -1.85 -4.95 -18.09
C ASN A 343 -0.59 -4.62 -18.92
N GLY A 344 0.60 -4.71 -18.30
CA GLY A 344 1.89 -4.43 -18.93
C GLY A 344 2.30 -2.96 -18.99
N LYS A 345 1.52 -2.04 -18.40
CA LYS A 345 1.82 -0.62 -18.29
C LYS A 345 2.22 -0.28 -16.85
N PRO A 346 3.24 0.55 -16.60
CA PRO A 346 3.54 1.05 -15.26
C PRO A 346 2.29 1.68 -14.64
N THR A 347 2.07 1.41 -13.36
CA THR A 347 0.89 1.89 -12.65
C THR A 347 1.30 2.19 -11.22
N PHE A 348 1.12 3.44 -10.82
CA PHE A 348 1.30 3.85 -9.43
C PHE A 348 0.06 3.49 -8.62
N LEU A 349 0.24 2.71 -7.57
CA LEU A 349 -0.81 2.23 -6.68
C LEU A 349 -0.97 3.23 -5.53
N LEU A 350 -1.80 4.26 -5.73
CA LEU A 350 -2.14 5.19 -4.65
C LEU A 350 -3.36 4.66 -3.91
N ALA A 351 -3.18 4.34 -2.64
CA ALA A 351 -4.15 3.64 -1.82
C ALA A 351 -4.52 4.40 -0.55
N THR A 352 -5.70 4.09 -0.02
CA THR A 352 -6.02 4.29 1.40
C THR A 352 -5.87 2.98 2.16
N LEU A 353 -5.40 3.05 3.39
CA LEU A 353 -5.59 1.98 4.36
C LEU A 353 -7.08 1.93 4.76
N ASP A 354 -7.66 0.74 4.80
CA ASP A 354 -9.05 0.50 5.19
C ASP A 354 -9.10 -0.59 6.27
N GLN A 355 -9.37 -0.18 7.52
CA GLN A 355 -9.51 -1.07 8.68
C GLN A 355 -10.81 -1.88 8.65
N GLY A 356 -11.84 -1.40 7.94
CA GLY A 356 -13.14 -2.07 7.85
C GLY A 356 -13.98 -2.03 9.12
N TYR A 357 -13.84 -0.99 9.95
CA TYR A 357 -14.60 -0.86 11.20
C TYR A 357 -15.81 0.08 11.07
N TRP A 358 -16.84 -0.17 11.86
CA TRP A 358 -18.11 0.57 11.92
C TRP A 358 -18.46 0.89 13.38
N PRO A 359 -18.82 2.14 13.73
CA PRO A 359 -19.05 2.50 15.14
C PRO A 359 -20.29 1.84 15.76
N ASP A 360 -21.23 1.39 14.93
CA ASP A 360 -22.49 0.77 15.32
C ASP A 360 -22.48 -0.77 15.11
N GLY A 361 -21.71 -1.27 14.14
CA GLY A 361 -21.62 -2.68 13.76
C GLY A 361 -20.24 -3.37 13.97
N ILE A 362 -19.22 -2.62 14.40
CA ILE A 362 -17.82 -3.03 14.59
C ILE A 362 -17.22 -3.63 13.33
N TYR A 363 -17.33 -4.94 13.10
CA TYR A 363 -16.86 -5.59 11.87
C TYR A 363 -17.87 -5.61 10.73
N THR A 364 -19.15 -5.43 11.04
CA THR A 364 -20.24 -5.63 10.10
C THR A 364 -20.83 -4.29 9.73
N ALA A 365 -20.73 -3.93 8.46
CA ALA A 365 -21.41 -2.74 7.95
C ALA A 365 -22.92 -2.83 8.17
N PRO A 366 -23.61 -1.72 8.50
CA PRO A 366 -25.06 -1.73 8.72
C PRO A 366 -25.85 -2.23 7.51
N THR A 367 -25.45 -1.81 6.30
CA THR A 367 -26.11 -2.11 5.02
C THR A 367 -25.10 -2.40 3.91
N ASP A 368 -25.56 -2.96 2.78
CA ASP A 368 -24.71 -3.15 1.59
C ASP A 368 -24.34 -1.80 0.95
N GLU A 369 -25.24 -0.82 1.03
CA GLU A 369 -24.99 0.58 0.65
C GLU A 369 -23.87 1.21 1.48
N ALA A 370 -23.79 0.92 2.79
CA ALA A 370 -22.70 1.37 3.64
C ALA A 370 -21.35 0.78 3.19
N LEU A 371 -21.28 -0.53 2.90
CA LEU A 371 -20.06 -1.15 2.33
C LEU A 371 -19.63 -0.49 1.02
N LYS A 372 -20.60 -0.18 0.15
CA LYS A 372 -20.34 0.48 -1.12
C LYS A 372 -19.84 1.92 -0.93
N PHE A 373 -20.35 2.62 0.08
CA PHE A 373 -20.03 4.03 0.33
C PHE A 373 -18.53 4.25 0.51
N ASP A 374 -17.87 3.51 1.40
CA ASP A 374 -16.44 3.68 1.67
C ASP A 374 -15.61 3.47 0.38
N ILE A 375 -15.91 2.42 -0.40
CA ILE A 375 -15.22 2.12 -1.67
C ILE A 375 -15.46 3.22 -2.71
N ALA A 376 -16.70 3.71 -2.82
CA ALA A 376 -17.05 4.78 -3.75
C ALA A 376 -16.33 6.08 -3.36
N LYS A 377 -16.32 6.44 -2.08
CA LYS A 377 -15.65 7.65 -1.59
C LYS A 377 -14.13 7.59 -1.74
N THR A 378 -13.50 6.44 -1.53
CA THR A 378 -12.08 6.27 -1.87
C THR A 378 -11.83 6.58 -3.35
N LYS A 379 -12.70 6.11 -4.26
CA LYS A 379 -12.58 6.40 -5.69
C LYS A 379 -12.84 7.88 -6.02
N ASP A 380 -13.85 8.49 -5.40
CA ASP A 380 -14.20 9.90 -5.61
C ASP A 380 -13.06 10.83 -5.19
N LEU A 381 -12.35 10.50 -4.10
CA LEU A 381 -11.12 11.15 -3.65
C LEU A 381 -9.91 10.92 -4.59
N GLY A 382 -10.06 10.17 -5.68
CA GLY A 382 -9.04 10.00 -6.72
C GLY A 382 -8.01 8.89 -6.47
N PHE A 383 -8.22 8.07 -5.44
CA PHE A 383 -7.42 6.85 -5.25
C PHE A 383 -7.81 5.78 -6.28
N ASN A 384 -6.86 4.89 -6.60
CA ASN A 384 -7.11 3.76 -7.51
C ASN A 384 -6.97 2.39 -6.82
N THR A 385 -6.53 2.38 -5.56
CA THR A 385 -6.21 1.19 -4.78
C THR A 385 -6.76 1.32 -3.35
N ILE A 386 -7.06 0.21 -2.71
CA ILE A 386 -7.35 0.09 -1.27
C ILE A 386 -6.43 -0.98 -0.70
N ARG A 387 -5.86 -0.75 0.47
CA ARG A 387 -5.24 -1.82 1.26
C ARG A 387 -6.20 -2.22 2.37
N LYS A 388 -6.82 -3.41 2.23
CA LYS A 388 -7.71 -3.95 3.25
C LYS A 388 -6.84 -4.52 4.37
N HIS A 389 -6.74 -3.74 5.44
CA HIS A 389 -5.74 -3.93 6.48
C HIS A 389 -6.17 -5.01 7.47
N ILE A 390 -5.35 -6.06 7.60
CA ILE A 390 -5.44 -7.21 8.51
C ILE A 390 -6.87 -7.73 8.80
N LYS A 391 -7.74 -7.73 7.79
CA LYS A 391 -9.15 -8.17 7.87
C LYS A 391 -9.56 -8.78 6.52
N VAL A 392 -10.47 -9.74 6.53
CA VAL A 392 -11.14 -10.24 5.31
C VAL A 392 -12.60 -9.83 5.32
N GLU A 393 -13.02 -8.99 4.37
CA GLU A 393 -14.41 -8.54 4.27
C GLU A 393 -15.36 -9.62 3.70
N PRO A 394 -16.70 -9.45 3.84
CA PRO A 394 -17.67 -10.25 3.12
C PRO A 394 -17.46 -10.16 1.60
N ALA A 395 -17.82 -11.20 0.85
CA ALA A 395 -17.72 -11.23 -0.62
C ALA A 395 -18.43 -10.06 -1.34
N ARG A 396 -19.40 -9.42 -0.67
CA ARG A 396 -20.08 -8.21 -1.13
C ARG A 396 -19.16 -6.99 -1.23
N TRP A 397 -18.20 -6.82 -0.32
CA TRP A 397 -17.24 -5.73 -0.38
C TRP A 397 -16.35 -5.83 -1.63
N TYR A 398 -15.79 -7.02 -1.90
CA TYR A 398 -15.00 -7.25 -3.11
C TYR A 398 -15.82 -7.12 -4.39
N TYR A 399 -17.12 -7.46 -4.35
CA TYR A 399 -18.02 -7.21 -5.49
C TYR A 399 -18.09 -5.73 -5.83
N TRP A 400 -18.18 -4.86 -4.83
CA TRP A 400 -18.17 -3.42 -5.06
C TRP A 400 -16.80 -2.94 -5.54
N ALA A 401 -15.69 -3.43 -4.99
CA ALA A 401 -14.35 -3.10 -5.49
C ALA A 401 -14.17 -3.51 -6.97
N ASP A 402 -14.61 -4.72 -7.34
CA ASP A 402 -14.57 -5.23 -8.72
C ASP A 402 -15.41 -4.36 -9.66
N LYS A 403 -16.60 -3.95 -9.21
CA LYS A 403 -17.60 -3.19 -10.00
C LYS A 403 -17.23 -1.72 -10.15
N LEU A 404 -16.73 -1.11 -9.10
CA LEU A 404 -16.37 0.30 -9.06
C LEU A 404 -14.98 0.53 -9.64
N GLY A 405 -14.15 -0.50 -9.77
CA GLY A 405 -12.81 -0.38 -10.34
C GLY A 405 -11.79 0.08 -9.32
N MET A 406 -11.73 -0.60 -8.17
CA MET A 406 -10.69 -0.40 -7.17
C MET A 406 -9.75 -1.61 -7.18
N MET A 407 -8.44 -1.37 -7.17
CA MET A 407 -7.45 -2.43 -6.91
C MET A 407 -7.34 -2.67 -5.40
N VAL A 408 -7.02 -3.89 -4.98
CA VAL A 408 -6.99 -4.26 -3.56
C VAL A 408 -5.68 -4.99 -3.21
N TRP A 409 -4.97 -4.49 -2.21
CA TRP A 409 -4.06 -5.29 -1.41
C TRP A 409 -4.85 -5.99 -0.32
N GLN A 410 -4.71 -7.31 -0.23
CA GLN A 410 -5.40 -8.11 0.77
C GLN A 410 -4.40 -8.59 1.83
N ASP A 411 -4.56 -8.09 3.04
CA ASP A 411 -3.77 -8.53 4.17
C ASP A 411 -4.37 -9.78 4.82
N GLN A 412 -3.50 -10.66 5.30
CA GLN A 412 -3.86 -11.69 6.26
C GLN A 412 -4.15 -11.04 7.62
N PRO A 413 -5.24 -11.40 8.32
CA PRO A 413 -5.43 -11.03 9.71
C PRO A 413 -4.23 -11.42 10.58
N ALA A 414 -3.67 -10.45 11.29
CA ALA A 414 -2.46 -10.62 12.07
C ALA A 414 -2.73 -11.35 13.41
N LEU A 415 -1.72 -12.08 13.89
CA LEU A 415 -1.66 -12.51 15.30
C LEU A 415 -1.44 -11.30 16.23
N PRO A 416 -1.64 -11.43 17.55
CA PRO A 416 -1.34 -10.35 18.49
C PRO A 416 0.13 -9.89 18.39
N THR A 417 0.35 -8.57 18.50
CA THR A 417 1.68 -7.96 18.45
C THR A 417 2.47 -8.23 19.73
N GLY A 418 3.80 -8.16 19.69
CA GLY A 418 4.65 -8.29 20.89
C GLY A 418 4.69 -9.69 21.54
N ARG A 419 4.20 -10.73 20.85
CA ARG A 419 4.16 -12.13 21.36
C ARG A 419 4.89 -13.15 20.47
N ASN A 420 5.64 -12.69 19.47
CA ASN A 420 6.25 -13.53 18.43
C ASN A 420 7.15 -14.65 19.00
N ASP A 421 7.83 -14.39 20.11
CA ASP A 421 8.74 -15.32 20.80
C ASP A 421 8.02 -16.48 21.53
N ARG A 422 6.72 -16.33 21.82
CA ARG A 422 5.92 -17.28 22.58
C ARG A 422 5.02 -18.16 21.72
N LEU A 423 4.92 -17.86 20.42
CA LEU A 423 4.09 -18.60 19.47
C LEU A 423 4.47 -20.09 19.45
N THR A 424 3.49 -20.94 19.74
CA THR A 424 3.62 -22.39 19.70
C THR A 424 3.67 -22.90 18.26
N SER A 425 4.02 -24.17 18.09
CA SER A 425 3.94 -24.83 16.77
C SER A 425 2.50 -24.87 16.22
N SER A 426 1.50 -24.88 17.11
CA SER A 426 0.09 -24.89 16.71
C SER A 426 -0.31 -23.53 16.14
N ASP A 427 0.06 -22.44 16.79
CA ASP A 427 -0.28 -21.06 16.35
C ASP A 427 0.31 -20.77 14.98
N LYS A 428 1.58 -21.17 14.79
CA LYS A 428 2.30 -21.07 13.52
C LYS A 428 1.63 -21.89 12.41
N ALA A 429 1.24 -23.13 12.71
CA ALA A 429 0.55 -23.98 11.74
C ALA A 429 -0.85 -23.45 11.41
N ASN A 430 -1.53 -22.88 12.40
CA ASN A 430 -2.85 -22.29 12.22
C ASN A 430 -2.80 -21.06 11.32
N LEU A 431 -1.89 -20.10 11.58
CA LEU A 431 -1.71 -18.92 10.72
C LEU A 431 -1.41 -19.30 9.26
N ARG A 432 -0.54 -20.29 9.05
CA ARG A 432 -0.24 -20.81 7.70
C ARG A 432 -1.47 -21.39 7.02
N SER A 433 -2.31 -22.10 7.78
CA SER A 433 -3.52 -22.73 7.27
C SER A 433 -4.59 -21.69 6.93
N GLU A 434 -4.80 -20.70 7.79
CA GLU A 434 -5.70 -19.55 7.55
C GLU A 434 -5.27 -18.74 6.34
N THR A 435 -3.98 -18.43 6.22
CA THR A 435 -3.44 -17.72 5.05
C THR A 435 -3.77 -18.47 3.75
N SER A 436 -3.57 -19.80 3.73
CA SER A 436 -3.94 -20.60 2.56
C SER A 436 -5.44 -20.62 2.29
N ARG A 437 -6.30 -20.67 3.32
CA ARG A 437 -7.75 -20.62 3.13
C ARG A 437 -8.22 -19.25 2.63
N MET A 438 -7.65 -18.15 3.14
CA MET A 438 -7.90 -16.80 2.64
C MET A 438 -7.57 -16.71 1.14
N VAL A 439 -6.38 -17.17 0.72
CA VAL A 439 -5.99 -17.16 -0.70
C VAL A 439 -6.92 -18.04 -1.54
N ASP A 440 -7.30 -19.24 -1.07
CA ASP A 440 -8.22 -20.11 -1.79
C ASP A 440 -9.62 -19.50 -1.96
N GLN A 441 -10.12 -18.83 -0.92
CA GLN A 441 -11.40 -18.13 -0.93
C GLN A 441 -11.38 -16.94 -1.91
N LEU A 442 -10.28 -16.19 -1.97
CA LEU A 442 -10.24 -14.87 -2.60
C LEU A 442 -9.50 -14.81 -3.94
N LYS A 443 -8.74 -15.83 -4.35
CA LYS A 443 -7.97 -15.84 -5.62
C LYS A 443 -8.82 -15.64 -6.88
N GLY A 444 -10.14 -15.79 -6.79
CA GLY A 444 -11.09 -15.50 -7.87
C GLY A 444 -11.56 -14.04 -7.97
N VAL A 445 -11.24 -13.20 -6.99
CA VAL A 445 -11.65 -11.80 -6.95
C VAL A 445 -10.83 -10.96 -7.95
N THR A 446 -11.49 -10.08 -8.71
CA THR A 446 -10.84 -9.35 -9.81
C THR A 446 -9.92 -8.24 -9.30
N SER A 447 -10.39 -7.49 -8.31
CA SER A 447 -9.76 -6.31 -7.72
C SER A 447 -8.48 -6.62 -6.96
N ILE A 448 -8.36 -7.80 -6.33
CA ILE A 448 -7.16 -8.15 -5.57
C ILE A 448 -5.97 -8.26 -6.51
N ILE A 449 -4.95 -7.44 -6.26
CA ILE A 449 -3.69 -7.36 -7.02
C ILE A 449 -2.52 -8.04 -6.32
N GLY A 450 -2.62 -8.22 -4.99
CA GLY A 450 -1.57 -8.86 -4.22
C GLY A 450 -1.98 -9.19 -2.80
N TRP A 451 -1.10 -9.92 -2.13
CA TRP A 451 -1.29 -10.50 -0.80
C TRP A 451 -0.23 -9.98 0.16
N VAL A 452 -0.64 -9.67 1.39
CA VAL A 452 0.25 -9.25 2.48
C VAL A 452 0.11 -10.24 3.64
N PRO A 453 1.01 -11.25 3.78
CA PRO A 453 0.89 -12.24 4.86
C PRO A 453 1.24 -11.69 6.24
N PHE A 454 2.10 -10.67 6.31
CA PHE A 454 2.55 -10.05 7.56
C PHE A 454 2.57 -8.53 7.44
N ASN A 455 2.10 -7.86 8.50
CA ASN A 455 2.17 -6.42 8.68
C ASN A 455 3.05 -6.10 9.89
N GLU A 456 4.05 -5.22 9.74
CA GLU A 456 4.87 -4.65 10.84
C GLU A 456 5.50 -5.69 11.79
N GLY A 457 5.74 -6.90 11.30
CA GLY A 457 6.26 -8.02 12.08
C GLY A 457 5.25 -8.72 12.97
N TRP A 458 3.96 -8.39 12.94
CA TRP A 458 2.95 -8.97 13.84
C TRP A 458 2.67 -10.44 13.49
N GLY A 459 2.99 -11.34 14.42
CA GLY A 459 2.97 -12.77 14.17
C GLY A 459 4.16 -13.30 13.36
N GLN A 460 5.11 -12.44 12.98
CA GLN A 460 6.29 -12.82 12.21
C GLN A 460 7.39 -13.36 13.14
N TRP A 461 7.35 -14.65 13.47
CA TRP A 461 8.29 -15.27 14.42
C TRP A 461 9.75 -15.37 13.94
N SER A 462 10.04 -15.15 12.65
CA SER A 462 11.41 -15.06 12.14
C SER A 462 11.46 -14.42 10.76
N VAL A 463 12.65 -13.98 10.35
CA VAL A 463 12.97 -13.65 8.95
C VAL A 463 12.49 -14.77 8.00
N GLN A 464 12.85 -16.02 8.29
CA GLN A 464 12.49 -17.17 7.45
C GLN A 464 10.96 -17.41 7.38
N ALA A 465 10.21 -17.07 8.43
CA ALA A 465 8.75 -17.22 8.44
C ALA A 465 8.07 -16.42 7.33
N ALA A 466 8.48 -15.16 7.18
CA ALA A 466 7.99 -14.29 6.11
C ALA A 466 8.39 -14.82 4.73
N ALA A 467 9.61 -15.37 4.60
CA ALA A 467 10.04 -16.00 3.36
C ALA A 467 9.14 -17.19 2.98
N ASP A 468 8.99 -18.15 3.90
CA ASP A 468 8.23 -19.37 3.69
C ASP A 468 6.75 -19.09 3.38
N LEU A 469 6.13 -18.17 4.12
CA LEU A 469 4.71 -17.86 3.94
C LEU A 469 4.48 -17.06 2.64
N GLY A 470 5.37 -16.13 2.30
CA GLY A 470 5.35 -15.45 1.01
C GLY A 470 5.48 -16.43 -0.16
N ASP A 471 6.40 -17.39 -0.08
CA ASP A 471 6.59 -18.42 -1.11
C ASP A 471 5.41 -19.40 -1.19
N GLN A 472 4.81 -19.75 -0.04
CA GLN A 472 3.57 -20.53 0.02
C GLN A 472 2.44 -19.83 -0.74
N VAL A 473 2.23 -18.54 -0.48
CA VAL A 473 1.22 -17.73 -1.16
C VAL A 473 1.52 -17.61 -2.65
N LYS A 474 2.77 -17.30 -3.04
CA LYS A 474 3.17 -17.17 -4.45
C LYS A 474 2.98 -18.47 -5.23
N LYS A 475 3.24 -19.62 -4.60
CA LYS A 475 3.00 -20.95 -5.18
C LYS A 475 1.51 -21.24 -5.35
N GLN A 476 0.70 -20.83 -4.37
CA GLN A 476 -0.75 -21.04 -4.38
C GLN A 476 -1.46 -20.15 -5.41
N ASP A 477 -1.03 -18.90 -5.53
CA ASP A 477 -1.51 -17.94 -6.51
C ASP A 477 -0.37 -17.16 -7.19
N PRO A 478 0.18 -17.68 -8.31
CA PRO A 478 1.25 -17.01 -9.03
C PRO A 478 0.76 -15.83 -9.88
N THR A 479 -0.54 -15.51 -9.87
CA THR A 479 -1.13 -14.49 -10.74
C THR A 479 -1.20 -13.11 -10.12
N ARG A 480 -0.74 -12.98 -8.87
CA ARG A 480 -0.75 -11.77 -8.05
C ARG A 480 0.63 -11.49 -7.45
N LEU A 481 0.78 -10.25 -6.98
CA LEU A 481 1.96 -9.82 -6.23
C LEU A 481 1.91 -10.38 -4.81
N VAL A 482 3.08 -10.51 -4.18
CA VAL A 482 3.22 -10.84 -2.77
C VAL A 482 4.14 -9.81 -2.14
N ASP A 483 3.61 -9.08 -1.17
CA ASP A 483 4.43 -8.36 -0.20
C ASP A 483 4.54 -9.25 1.05
N SER A 484 5.66 -9.96 1.15
CA SER A 484 5.85 -10.95 2.22
C SER A 484 5.91 -10.33 3.62
N ARG A 485 6.10 -9.01 3.74
CA ARG A 485 6.25 -8.27 5.00
C ARG A 485 6.11 -6.76 4.76
N SER A 486 4.90 -6.27 4.86
CA SER A 486 4.66 -4.83 4.84
C SER A 486 5.28 -4.18 6.08
N GLY A 487 5.92 -3.01 5.93
CA GLY A 487 6.64 -2.33 7.02
C GLY A 487 8.03 -2.92 7.33
N LEU A 488 8.87 -3.15 6.32
CA LEU A 488 10.21 -3.73 6.47
C LEU A 488 11.14 -2.93 7.41
N ASN A 489 10.95 -1.62 7.51
CA ASN A 489 11.81 -0.70 8.25
C ASN A 489 11.36 -0.42 9.70
N CYS A 490 10.25 -1.00 10.16
CA CYS A 490 9.66 -0.59 11.44
C CYS A 490 9.33 -1.76 12.38
N CYS A 491 9.04 -1.36 13.61
CA CYS A 491 8.17 -2.10 14.52
C CYS A 491 8.77 -3.45 14.94
N ASP A 492 8.00 -4.54 14.83
CA ASP A 492 8.41 -5.88 15.27
C ASP A 492 9.13 -6.66 14.15
N THR A 493 9.44 -6.03 13.01
CA THR A 493 9.99 -6.73 11.82
C THR A 493 11.44 -7.21 12.04
N PRO A 494 11.72 -8.53 11.99
CA PRO A 494 13.06 -9.06 12.27
C PRO A 494 14.14 -8.87 11.18
N GLY A 495 13.79 -8.39 9.98
CA GLY A 495 14.71 -8.17 8.85
C GLY A 495 14.22 -8.66 7.47
N ASP A 496 15.06 -8.50 6.43
CA ASP A 496 14.72 -8.77 5.01
C ASP A 496 15.38 -10.04 4.43
N PRO A 497 14.65 -11.15 4.20
CA PRO A 497 15.11 -12.30 3.41
C PRO A 497 15.15 -12.09 1.89
N GLY A 498 14.76 -10.92 1.36
CA GLY A 498 14.91 -10.58 -0.06
C GLY A 498 13.98 -11.32 -1.04
N ASN A 499 12.91 -11.96 -0.55
CA ASN A 499 11.87 -12.60 -1.37
C ASN A 499 10.60 -11.73 -1.47
N GLY A 500 9.59 -12.21 -2.22
CA GLY A 500 8.40 -11.44 -2.56
C GLY A 500 8.61 -10.58 -3.80
N ASP A 501 7.63 -9.75 -4.11
CA ASP A 501 7.61 -8.85 -5.27
C ASP A 501 7.85 -7.37 -4.88
N VAL A 502 7.79 -7.04 -3.58
CA VAL A 502 7.74 -5.66 -3.09
C VAL A 502 8.70 -5.43 -1.92
N ILE A 503 9.35 -4.27 -1.90
CA ILE A 503 9.98 -3.63 -0.74
C ILE A 503 8.99 -2.60 -0.22
N ASP A 504 8.48 -2.79 0.98
CA ASP A 504 7.47 -1.93 1.61
C ASP A 504 8.06 -1.29 2.87
N TYR A 505 8.04 0.05 2.95
CA TYR A 505 8.38 0.80 4.15
C TYR A 505 7.17 1.53 4.71
N HIS A 506 7.10 1.64 6.04
CA HIS A 506 6.15 2.49 6.75
C HIS A 506 6.87 3.73 7.30
N GLN A 507 6.36 4.92 7.00
CA GLN A 507 6.85 6.17 7.58
C GLN A 507 5.67 7.08 7.90
N TYR A 508 5.23 7.03 9.15
CA TYR A 508 4.22 7.94 9.66
C TYR A 508 4.79 9.38 9.71
N GLN A 509 3.96 10.38 9.38
CA GLN A 509 4.39 11.73 8.97
C GLN A 509 5.20 11.79 7.66
N GLY A 510 5.32 10.67 6.93
CA GLY A 510 6.10 10.51 5.69
C GLY A 510 5.64 11.36 4.50
N PRO A 511 5.89 10.93 3.26
CA PRO A 511 5.94 9.53 2.83
C PRO A 511 7.31 8.87 3.04
N ALA A 512 7.35 7.54 3.08
CA ALA A 512 8.60 6.80 2.91
C ALA A 512 9.01 6.79 1.43
N LEU A 513 10.31 6.69 1.16
CA LEU A 513 10.83 6.68 -0.21
C LEU A 513 11.82 5.51 -0.44
N PRO A 514 11.43 4.25 -0.16
CA PRO A 514 12.30 3.11 -0.45
C PRO A 514 12.57 3.00 -1.95
N ALA A 515 13.80 2.60 -2.31
CA ALA A 515 14.16 2.32 -3.70
C ALA A 515 13.82 0.86 -4.06
N PRO A 516 13.40 0.59 -5.31
CA PRO A 516 13.28 -0.77 -5.79
C PRO A 516 14.67 -1.43 -5.90
N ASP A 517 14.73 -2.76 -5.83
CA ASP A 517 15.94 -3.53 -6.13
C ASP A 517 15.85 -4.21 -7.50
N ALA A 518 16.84 -5.04 -7.84
CA ALA A 518 16.89 -5.75 -9.12
C ALA A 518 15.72 -6.73 -9.36
N LYS A 519 15.01 -7.15 -8.31
CA LYS A 519 13.94 -8.15 -8.36
C LYS A 519 12.58 -7.58 -7.95
N ARG A 520 12.54 -6.66 -6.99
CA ARG A 520 11.33 -6.16 -6.32
C ARG A 520 11.08 -4.71 -6.65
N ALA A 521 9.81 -4.36 -6.87
CA ALA A 521 9.39 -2.97 -6.85
C ALA A 521 9.41 -2.42 -5.41
N SER A 522 9.32 -1.11 -5.21
CA SER A 522 9.16 -0.51 -3.90
C SER A 522 7.82 0.22 -3.76
N ILE A 523 7.27 0.25 -2.54
CA ILE A 523 6.09 1.04 -2.15
C ILE A 523 6.31 1.68 -0.78
N ASP A 524 5.58 2.75 -0.52
CA ASP A 524 5.36 3.29 0.81
C ASP A 524 4.08 2.68 1.37
N GLY A 525 4.20 1.70 2.26
CA GLY A 525 3.12 0.81 2.69
C GLY A 525 2.15 1.42 3.69
N GLU A 526 2.59 2.45 4.42
CA GLU A 526 1.77 3.29 5.32
C GLU A 526 2.44 4.67 5.57
N HIS A 527 1.71 5.76 5.32
CA HIS A 527 2.09 7.13 5.68
C HIS A 527 0.86 7.99 6.03
N GLY A 528 1.06 9.29 6.23
CA GLY A 528 -0.02 10.25 6.41
C GLY A 528 -0.26 10.56 7.88
N GLY A 529 -1.01 9.73 8.60
CA GLY A 529 -1.21 9.88 10.04
C GLY A 529 -1.64 11.30 10.46
N LEU A 530 -2.32 12.06 9.60
CA LEU A 530 -2.67 13.46 9.89
C LEU A 530 -3.96 13.49 10.69
N THR A 531 -3.88 13.85 11.97
CA THR A 531 -4.98 13.71 12.93
C THR A 531 -5.80 14.99 13.02
N LEU A 532 -7.08 14.95 12.63
CA LEU A 532 -8.04 16.04 12.82
C LEU A 532 -9.21 15.57 13.69
N SER A 533 -9.26 16.02 14.94
CA SER A 533 -10.40 15.76 15.84
C SER A 533 -11.60 16.62 15.45
N VAL A 534 -12.77 16.01 15.29
CA VAL A 534 -14.03 16.70 15.00
C VAL A 534 -14.96 16.59 16.22
N PRO A 535 -15.22 17.69 16.95
CA PRO A 535 -16.12 17.67 18.10
C PRO A 535 -17.50 17.10 17.74
N GLY A 536 -18.03 16.21 18.60
CA GLY A 536 -19.30 15.52 18.36
C GLY A 536 -19.18 14.21 17.59
N HIS A 537 -18.03 13.92 16.99
CA HIS A 537 -17.80 12.71 16.18
C HIS A 537 -16.63 11.85 16.70
N LEU A 538 -16.28 12.01 17.99
CA LEU A 538 -15.16 11.31 18.63
C LEU A 538 -15.66 10.06 19.34
N TRP A 539 -14.91 8.97 19.24
CA TRP A 539 -15.20 7.77 20.02
C TRP A 539 -14.94 8.01 21.52
N PRO A 540 -15.89 7.68 22.41
CA PRO A 540 -15.87 8.20 23.78
C PRO A 540 -14.79 7.60 24.69
N THR A 541 -14.32 6.39 24.41
CA THR A 541 -13.51 5.61 25.36
C THR A 541 -12.08 5.34 24.90
N ALA A 542 -11.71 5.66 23.67
CA ALA A 542 -10.38 5.39 23.15
C ALA A 542 -9.43 6.56 23.40
N SER A 543 -8.22 6.26 23.87
CA SER A 543 -7.13 7.23 23.85
C SER A 543 -6.81 7.62 22.41
N ILE A 544 -6.74 8.92 22.15
CA ILE A 544 -6.39 9.43 20.82
C ILE A 544 -4.92 9.11 20.57
N ASN A 545 -4.62 8.57 19.39
CA ASN A 545 -3.27 8.46 18.88
C ASN A 545 -2.95 9.65 17.95
N PRO A 546 -2.27 10.72 18.44
CA PRO A 546 -1.92 11.86 17.62
C PRO A 546 -0.62 11.57 16.86
N TYR A 547 -0.72 10.92 15.70
CA TYR A 547 0.41 10.78 14.80
C TYR A 547 0.95 12.16 14.38
N GLY A 548 0.06 13.03 13.88
CA GLY A 548 0.40 14.36 13.38
C GLY A 548 -0.81 15.28 13.43
N ALA A 549 -1.07 15.83 14.61
CA ALA A 549 -2.22 16.70 14.83
C ALA A 549 -2.24 17.92 13.87
N VAL A 550 -3.42 18.24 13.38
CA VAL A 550 -3.72 19.45 12.60
C VAL A 550 -4.83 20.23 13.28
N LYS A 551 -4.78 21.55 13.18
CA LYS A 551 -5.71 22.44 13.90
C LYS A 551 -7.09 22.53 13.26
N ASP A 552 -7.17 22.35 11.93
CA ASP A 552 -8.39 22.51 11.15
C ASP A 552 -8.29 21.77 9.80
N ALA A 553 -9.41 21.74 9.06
CA ALA A 553 -9.49 21.12 7.74
C ALA A 553 -8.54 21.77 6.72
N ALA A 554 -8.25 23.07 6.83
CA ALA A 554 -7.35 23.73 5.90
C ALA A 554 -5.91 23.20 6.07
N GLU A 555 -5.43 23.10 7.31
CA GLU A 555 -4.12 22.52 7.61
C GLU A 555 -4.06 21.02 7.24
N LEU A 556 -5.14 20.25 7.44
CA LEU A 556 -5.22 18.86 6.98
C LEU A 556 -4.99 18.76 5.46
N ASN A 557 -5.72 19.56 4.68
CA ASN A 557 -5.57 19.58 3.22
C ASN A 557 -4.17 20.05 2.80
N ASP A 558 -3.61 21.06 3.45
CA ASP A 558 -2.26 21.58 3.15
C ASP A 558 -1.18 20.52 3.40
N LYS A 559 -1.19 19.88 4.56
CA LYS A 559 -0.22 18.82 4.90
C LYS A 559 -0.41 17.58 4.03
N TYR A 560 -1.65 17.20 3.73
CA TYR A 560 -1.91 16.08 2.85
C TYR A 560 -1.38 16.31 1.44
N VAL A 561 -1.64 17.49 0.85
CA VAL A 561 -1.11 17.84 -0.47
C VAL A 561 0.41 17.90 -0.46
N ALA A 562 1.03 18.47 0.57
CA ALA A 562 2.49 18.48 0.70
C ALA A 562 3.09 17.06 0.76
N ASN A 563 2.44 16.16 1.50
CA ASN A 563 2.84 14.74 1.57
C ASN A 563 2.77 14.06 0.20
N ASN A 564 1.69 14.29 -0.54
CA ASN A 564 1.53 13.80 -1.90
C ASN A 564 2.52 14.43 -2.89
N ASP A 565 2.90 15.69 -2.70
CA ASP A 565 3.90 16.36 -3.53
C ASP A 565 5.26 15.65 -3.43
N ASP A 566 5.63 15.13 -2.25
CA ASP A 566 6.83 14.30 -2.09
C ASP A 566 6.72 12.96 -2.84
N LEU A 567 5.56 12.29 -2.80
CA LEU A 567 5.31 11.09 -3.62
C LEU A 567 5.43 11.40 -5.12
N ARG A 568 4.85 12.53 -5.56
CA ARG A 568 4.87 12.98 -6.96
C ARG A 568 6.28 13.30 -7.42
N ASP A 569 7.01 14.11 -6.66
CA ASP A 569 8.24 14.76 -7.12
C ASP A 569 9.49 13.96 -6.78
N LEU A 570 9.48 13.20 -5.69
CA LEU A 570 10.60 12.38 -5.23
C LEU A 570 10.31 10.89 -5.43
N GLY A 571 9.13 10.41 -5.02
CA GLY A 571 8.73 9.00 -5.14
C GLY A 571 8.76 8.50 -6.59
N ALA A 572 8.14 9.23 -7.51
CA ALA A 572 8.12 8.87 -8.93
C ALA A 572 9.53 8.75 -9.53
N LYS A 573 10.43 9.68 -9.20
CA LYS A 573 11.84 9.65 -9.65
C LYS A 573 12.62 8.51 -9.00
N ASN A 574 12.32 8.19 -7.74
CA ASN A 574 12.95 7.09 -7.04
C ASN A 574 12.52 5.71 -7.58
N GLY A 575 11.46 5.66 -8.39
CA GLY A 575 10.92 4.41 -8.93
C GLY A 575 9.88 3.75 -8.01
N LEU A 576 9.33 4.51 -7.07
CA LEU A 576 8.27 4.06 -6.19
C LEU A 576 7.04 3.67 -7.01
N SER A 577 6.41 2.55 -6.66
CA SER A 577 5.26 1.99 -7.40
C SER A 577 3.93 2.16 -6.67
N GLY A 578 3.92 2.74 -5.48
CA GLY A 578 2.69 3.00 -4.74
C GLY A 578 2.93 3.69 -3.41
N GLY A 579 1.84 4.17 -2.82
CA GLY A 579 1.79 4.79 -1.50
C GLY A 579 0.44 4.51 -0.85
N VAL A 580 0.42 4.20 0.44
CA VAL A 580 -0.81 3.92 1.20
C VAL A 580 -0.99 4.97 2.30
N TYR A 581 -1.97 5.84 2.12
CA TYR A 581 -2.33 6.82 3.14
C TYR A 581 -3.19 6.19 4.24
N THR A 582 -2.84 6.43 5.49
CA THR A 582 -3.64 6.07 6.66
C THR A 582 -4.55 7.26 7.02
N GLN A 583 -5.86 7.24 6.74
CA GLN A 583 -6.75 6.17 6.23
C GLN A 583 -8.08 6.76 5.66
N ILE A 584 -9.05 5.94 5.23
CA ILE A 584 -10.34 6.44 4.67
C ILE A 584 -11.28 7.04 5.73
N THR A 585 -11.45 6.37 6.88
CA THR A 585 -12.33 6.80 7.98
C THR A 585 -11.56 6.74 9.28
N ASP A 586 -11.88 7.62 10.22
CA ASP A 586 -11.42 7.44 11.60
C ASP A 586 -11.86 6.07 12.12
N VAL A 587 -11.10 5.52 13.04
CA VAL A 587 -11.47 4.31 13.78
C VAL A 587 -11.05 4.48 15.23
N GLU A 588 -12.04 4.68 16.08
CA GLU A 588 -11.87 4.85 17.53
C GLU A 588 -10.78 5.86 17.92
N GLY A 589 -9.61 5.40 18.37
CA GLY A 589 -8.48 6.24 18.79
C GLY A 589 -7.69 6.86 17.63
N GLU A 590 -7.83 6.32 16.41
CA GLU A 590 -7.16 6.83 15.21
C GLU A 590 -8.07 7.81 14.45
N GLN A 591 -7.74 9.10 14.53
CA GLN A 591 -8.56 10.19 13.94
C GLN A 591 -7.94 10.81 12.67
N ASN A 592 -7.21 9.98 11.91
CA ASN A 592 -6.52 10.31 10.67
C ASN A 592 -7.30 9.92 9.39
N GLY A 593 -8.60 9.68 9.50
CA GLY A 593 -9.47 9.41 8.36
C GLY A 593 -9.83 10.66 7.56
N PHE A 594 -10.16 10.48 6.27
CA PHE A 594 -10.83 11.53 5.48
C PHE A 594 -12.28 11.74 5.89
N PHE A 595 -12.89 10.75 6.53
CA PHE A 595 -14.22 10.85 7.14
C PHE A 595 -14.13 10.61 8.65
N THR A 596 -15.04 11.20 9.40
CA THR A 596 -15.29 10.79 10.79
C THR A 596 -15.72 9.32 10.86
N TYR A 597 -15.56 8.67 12.02
CA TYR A 597 -15.82 7.24 12.17
C TYR A 597 -17.27 6.87 11.82
N ASP A 598 -18.20 7.79 12.05
CA ASP A 598 -19.63 7.65 11.71
C ASP A 598 -19.99 8.02 10.27
N ARG A 599 -19.01 8.38 9.44
CA ARG A 599 -19.17 8.82 8.04
C ARG A 599 -20.09 10.04 7.88
N GLN A 600 -20.32 10.83 8.94
CA GLN A 600 -21.18 12.02 8.85
C GLN A 600 -20.45 13.29 8.38
N VAL A 601 -19.14 13.38 8.61
CA VAL A 601 -18.33 14.54 8.23
C VAL A 601 -17.18 14.12 7.34
N GLU A 602 -17.14 14.68 6.14
CA GLU A 602 -15.96 14.67 5.28
C GLU A 602 -15.01 15.78 5.74
N LYS A 603 -13.77 15.40 6.08
CA LYS A 603 -12.80 16.29 6.73
C LYS A 603 -11.93 17.09 5.75
N VAL A 604 -12.02 16.78 4.46
CA VAL A 604 -11.15 17.32 3.41
C VAL A 604 -11.92 18.04 2.32
N ASP A 605 -11.22 18.82 1.50
CA ASP A 605 -11.74 19.33 0.24
C ASP A 605 -11.55 18.23 -0.83
N GLU A 606 -12.65 17.53 -1.15
CA GLU A 606 -12.65 16.40 -2.09
C GLU A 606 -11.99 16.77 -3.43
N ALA A 607 -12.28 17.95 -3.98
CA ALA A 607 -11.76 18.37 -5.28
C ALA A 607 -10.25 18.59 -5.24
N ARG A 608 -9.76 19.21 -4.16
CA ARG A 608 -8.32 19.45 -3.95
C ARG A 608 -7.56 18.15 -3.74
N VAL A 609 -8.05 17.27 -2.87
CA VAL A 609 -7.45 15.94 -2.60
C VAL A 609 -7.43 15.11 -3.88
N ARG A 610 -8.56 15.06 -4.60
CA ARG A 610 -8.67 14.33 -5.86
C ARG A 610 -7.68 14.82 -6.92
N ALA A 611 -7.53 16.13 -7.07
CA ALA A 611 -6.56 16.70 -8.01
C ALA A 611 -5.11 16.31 -7.65
N SER A 612 -4.75 16.38 -6.37
CA SER A 612 -3.44 15.95 -5.86
C SER A 612 -3.20 14.47 -6.14
N ASN A 613 -4.15 13.60 -5.81
CA ASN A 613 -4.06 12.14 -6.02
C ASN A 613 -3.86 11.75 -7.48
N LEU A 614 -4.63 12.35 -8.38
CA LEU A 614 -4.45 12.09 -9.81
C LEU A 614 -3.08 12.56 -10.32
N SER A 615 -2.53 13.65 -9.77
CA SER A 615 -1.20 14.13 -10.16
C SER A 615 -0.09 13.17 -9.74
N VAL A 616 -0.20 12.57 -8.54
CA VAL A 616 0.73 11.54 -8.05
C VAL A 616 0.63 10.30 -8.92
N ILE A 617 -0.58 9.81 -9.19
CA ILE A 617 -0.80 8.62 -10.02
C ILE A 617 -0.22 8.84 -11.42
N ALA A 618 -0.44 10.00 -12.04
CA ALA A 618 0.11 10.32 -13.34
C ALA A 618 1.65 10.33 -13.31
N ALA A 619 2.27 11.08 -12.41
CA ALA A 619 3.73 11.18 -12.30
C ALA A 619 4.40 9.82 -12.04
N GLY A 620 3.81 9.01 -11.16
CA GLY A 620 4.30 7.67 -10.84
C GLY A 620 4.06 6.65 -11.95
N SER A 621 3.05 6.82 -12.80
CA SER A 621 2.74 5.88 -13.89
C SER A 621 3.46 6.20 -15.20
N GLU A 622 4.05 7.39 -15.33
CA GLU A 622 4.90 7.76 -16.46
C GLU A 622 6.31 7.16 -16.33
N ALA A 623 6.87 6.78 -17.49
CA ALA A 623 8.29 6.42 -17.55
C ALA A 623 9.11 7.70 -17.45
N GLN A 624 9.72 7.95 -16.28
CA GLN A 624 10.61 9.10 -16.08
C GLN A 624 11.80 9.02 -17.06
N PRO A 625 12.14 10.07 -17.82
CA PRO A 625 13.23 10.01 -18.78
C PRO A 625 14.53 9.61 -18.07
N ALA A 626 15.31 8.73 -18.70
CA ALA A 626 16.63 8.39 -18.19
C ALA A 626 17.50 9.66 -18.12
N PRO A 627 18.37 9.82 -17.10
CA PRO A 627 19.35 10.90 -17.11
C PRO A 627 20.20 10.80 -18.39
N PRO A 628 20.66 11.93 -18.97
CA PRO A 628 21.53 11.92 -20.14
C PRO A 628 22.73 10.99 -19.92
N ALA A 629 23.18 10.31 -20.98
CA ALA A 629 24.33 9.39 -20.89
C ALA A 629 25.66 10.10 -20.54
N GLY A 630 25.71 11.43 -20.73
CA GLY A 630 26.88 12.28 -20.56
C GLY A 630 27.98 12.04 -21.60
N THR A 631 29.08 12.78 -21.47
CA THR A 631 30.23 12.80 -22.37
C THR A 631 31.08 11.54 -22.17
N PRO A 632 31.25 10.69 -23.21
CA PRO A 632 32.01 9.45 -23.08
C PRO A 632 33.52 9.67 -22.82
N GLY A 633 34.15 8.70 -22.15
CA GLY A 633 35.61 8.70 -21.91
C GLY A 633 36.05 9.53 -20.71
N LEU A 634 37.36 9.57 -20.47
CA LEU A 634 37.96 10.17 -19.27
C LEU A 634 38.37 11.65 -19.43
N GLY A 635 38.05 12.27 -20.58
CA GLY A 635 38.31 13.69 -20.81
C GLY A 635 37.38 14.62 -20.03
N GLY A 636 36.17 14.15 -19.69
CA GLY A 636 35.17 14.98 -18.99
C GLY A 636 34.62 16.12 -19.85
N VAL A 637 33.97 17.07 -19.19
CA VAL A 637 33.43 18.31 -19.78
C VAL A 637 34.25 19.55 -19.43
N ALA A 638 35.14 19.44 -18.43
CA ALA A 638 36.13 20.44 -18.07
C ALA A 638 37.33 19.77 -17.40
N HIS A 639 38.53 20.30 -17.66
CA HIS A 639 39.78 19.77 -17.11
C HIS A 639 40.82 20.88 -16.93
N TRP A 640 41.19 21.17 -15.68
CA TRP A 640 42.27 22.08 -15.32
C TRP A 640 43.44 21.30 -14.76
N THR A 641 44.57 21.30 -15.48
CA THR A 641 45.78 20.59 -15.03
C THR A 641 46.53 21.34 -13.94
N LEU A 642 46.28 22.64 -13.75
CA LEU A 642 46.95 23.49 -12.74
C LEU A 642 48.50 23.53 -12.86
N ASP A 643 49.01 23.30 -14.08
CA ASP A 643 50.44 23.32 -14.41
C ASP A 643 51.00 24.68 -14.83
N GLU A 644 50.21 25.76 -14.71
CA GLU A 644 50.64 27.07 -15.22
C GLU A 644 51.88 27.63 -14.49
N GLY A 645 52.08 27.25 -13.23
CA GLY A 645 53.22 27.64 -12.39
C GLY A 645 53.33 29.13 -12.05
N GLN A 646 52.49 29.98 -12.64
CA GLN A 646 52.43 31.43 -12.40
C GLN A 646 51.14 32.04 -12.93
N GLY A 647 50.87 33.29 -12.52
CA GLY A 647 49.71 34.06 -12.98
C GLY A 647 48.42 33.70 -12.24
N THR A 648 47.30 34.24 -12.75
CA THR A 648 45.98 34.15 -12.11
C THR A 648 44.94 33.40 -12.93
N THR A 649 45.35 32.71 -13.99
CA THR A 649 44.44 32.00 -14.89
C THR A 649 44.92 30.57 -15.06
N ALA A 650 44.05 29.61 -14.72
CA ALA A 650 44.25 28.20 -15.02
C ALA A 650 43.29 27.77 -16.13
N LYS A 651 43.81 27.17 -17.20
CA LYS A 651 43.04 26.92 -18.42
C LYS A 651 42.23 25.64 -18.33
N ASP A 652 40.99 25.72 -18.81
CA ASP A 652 40.19 24.53 -19.10
C ASP A 652 40.67 23.91 -20.41
N THR A 653 41.43 22.82 -20.32
CA THR A 653 42.06 22.15 -21.48
C THR A 653 41.09 21.35 -22.34
N VAL A 654 39.87 21.13 -21.85
CA VAL A 654 38.81 20.36 -22.54
C VAL A 654 37.67 21.28 -22.98
N GLY A 655 37.32 22.25 -22.16
CA GLY A 655 36.21 23.18 -22.40
C GLY A 655 36.67 24.62 -22.64
N SER A 656 35.99 25.55 -21.97
CA SER A 656 36.22 27.00 -22.08
C SER A 656 35.95 27.72 -20.76
N ASN A 657 35.97 26.97 -19.65
CA ASN A 657 35.63 27.47 -18.33
C ASN A 657 36.91 27.75 -17.54
N ASP A 658 37.76 28.66 -18.01
CA ASP A 658 39.02 28.96 -17.31
C ASP A 658 38.77 29.37 -15.84
N LEU A 659 39.63 28.90 -14.94
CA LEU A 659 39.62 29.27 -13.53
C LEU A 659 40.42 30.57 -13.35
N THR A 660 39.87 31.50 -12.55
CA THR A 660 40.58 32.70 -12.11
C THR A 660 41.02 32.54 -10.66
N VAL A 661 42.33 32.57 -10.40
CA VAL A 661 42.90 32.54 -9.05
C VAL A 661 42.61 33.87 -8.34
N ARG A 662 42.03 33.77 -7.15
CA ARG A 662 41.61 34.89 -6.30
C ARG A 662 42.49 34.97 -5.05
N ASN A 663 42.58 36.18 -4.50
CA ASN A 663 43.26 36.49 -3.23
C ASN A 663 44.73 36.02 -3.15
N GLY A 664 45.40 35.82 -4.28
CA GLY A 664 46.84 35.57 -4.33
C GLY A 664 47.27 34.13 -4.02
N GLY A 665 46.48 33.13 -4.42
CA GLY A 665 46.92 31.72 -4.40
C GLY A 665 48.25 31.54 -5.13
N THR A 666 49.09 30.64 -4.61
CA THR A 666 50.48 30.45 -5.07
C THR A 666 50.66 29.10 -5.74
N TRP A 667 51.72 28.93 -6.53
CA TRP A 667 52.01 27.68 -7.24
C TRP A 667 53.12 26.90 -6.53
N VAL A 668 52.93 25.60 -6.35
CA VAL A 668 53.88 24.66 -5.72
C VAL A 668 54.06 23.42 -6.59
N ASP A 669 54.97 22.51 -6.24
CA ASP A 669 55.09 21.23 -6.94
C ASP A 669 53.82 20.37 -6.75
N GLY A 670 53.38 19.72 -7.83
CA GLY A 670 52.23 18.81 -7.82
C GLY A 670 52.48 17.47 -7.11
N PRO A 671 51.56 16.49 -7.26
CA PRO A 671 51.66 15.15 -6.68
C PRO A 671 52.94 14.41 -7.04
N THR A 672 53.41 14.58 -8.28
CA THR A 672 54.67 14.02 -8.79
C THR A 672 55.71 15.14 -8.93
N ALA A 673 56.71 15.12 -8.04
CA ALA A 673 57.75 16.15 -8.01
C ALA A 673 58.46 16.28 -9.37
N GLY A 674 58.44 17.48 -9.94
CA GLY A 674 59.07 17.79 -11.23
C GLY A 674 58.25 17.42 -12.47
N ALA A 675 57.03 16.89 -12.33
CA ALA A 675 56.14 16.58 -13.44
C ALA A 675 55.15 17.72 -13.77
N GLY A 676 54.80 18.55 -12.78
CA GLY A 676 53.78 19.59 -12.90
C GLY A 676 53.72 20.51 -11.69
N THR A 677 52.81 21.49 -11.70
CA THR A 677 52.55 22.39 -10.56
C THR A 677 51.16 22.19 -9.99
N ALA A 678 50.92 22.71 -8.79
CA ALA A 678 49.62 22.69 -8.13
C ALA A 678 49.29 24.08 -7.56
N LEU A 679 47.99 24.36 -7.40
CA LEU A 679 47.53 25.57 -6.74
C LEU A 679 47.52 25.38 -5.23
N HIS A 680 48.32 26.17 -4.51
CA HIS A 680 48.42 26.19 -3.06
C HIS A 680 47.66 27.38 -2.43
N LEU A 681 46.90 27.08 -1.38
CA LEU A 681 45.95 27.93 -0.70
C LEU A 681 46.16 27.82 0.83
N THR A 682 45.93 28.91 1.55
CA THR A 682 46.22 29.07 2.98
C THR A 682 44.98 29.52 3.80
N GLY A 683 43.77 29.28 3.27
CA GLY A 683 42.51 29.47 4.01
C GLY A 683 41.68 30.72 3.68
N ASP A 684 42.05 31.55 2.71
CA ASP A 684 41.18 32.60 2.13
C ASP A 684 41.30 32.76 0.61
N GLN A 685 42.23 32.03 -0.02
CA GLN A 685 42.42 31.97 -1.46
C GLN A 685 41.58 30.85 -2.08
N PHE A 686 41.24 31.02 -3.35
CA PHE A 686 40.48 30.04 -4.14
C PHE A 686 40.64 30.37 -5.63
N ALA A 687 40.19 29.48 -6.50
CA ALA A 687 40.02 29.79 -7.92
C ALA A 687 38.57 29.51 -8.35
N ASP A 688 38.02 30.31 -9.25
CA ASP A 688 36.64 30.13 -9.72
C ASP A 688 36.47 30.36 -11.22
N THR A 689 35.46 29.69 -11.76
CA THR A 689 34.99 29.88 -13.14
C THR A 689 34.04 31.08 -13.23
N GLU A 690 33.62 31.47 -14.43
CA GLU A 690 32.64 32.56 -14.61
C GLU A 690 31.17 32.10 -14.50
N LYS A 691 30.90 30.79 -14.57
CA LYS A 691 29.56 30.20 -14.70
C LYS A 691 29.53 28.74 -14.25
N THR A 692 28.34 28.16 -14.23
CA THR A 692 28.15 26.73 -13.97
C THR A 692 28.86 25.87 -15.01
N VAL A 693 29.47 24.77 -14.58
CA VAL A 693 30.21 23.81 -15.41
C VAL A 693 29.40 22.55 -15.63
N VAL A 694 28.69 22.04 -14.61
CA VAL A 694 27.88 20.82 -14.73
C VAL A 694 26.47 20.99 -14.18
N LEU A 695 25.49 20.40 -14.87
CA LEU A 695 24.15 20.30 -14.34
C LEU A 695 24.13 19.30 -13.19
N THR A 696 23.62 19.72 -12.03
CA THR A 696 23.56 18.87 -10.82
C THR A 696 22.17 18.32 -10.52
N ARG A 697 21.11 18.97 -11.02
CA ARG A 697 19.72 18.58 -10.73
C ARG A 697 19.22 17.50 -11.67
N GLY A 698 18.96 16.31 -11.13
CA GLY A 698 18.33 15.20 -11.87
C GLY A 698 19.23 14.56 -12.93
N THR A 699 20.54 14.79 -12.83
CA THR A 699 21.58 14.34 -13.76
C THR A 699 22.65 13.56 -12.99
N ASN A 700 23.40 12.75 -13.71
CA ASN A 700 24.58 12.09 -13.18
C ASN A 700 25.80 13.02 -13.37
N TYR A 701 26.71 13.05 -12.40
CA TYR A 701 27.95 13.82 -12.53
C TYR A 701 29.06 13.23 -11.64
N SER A 702 30.31 13.51 -12.01
CA SER A 702 31.48 13.16 -11.21
C SER A 702 32.49 14.30 -11.21
N VAL A 703 33.27 14.41 -10.14
CA VAL A 703 34.33 15.43 -10.00
C VAL A 703 35.56 14.76 -9.44
N SER A 704 36.71 15.00 -10.08
CA SER A 704 38.03 14.45 -9.74
C SER A 704 38.96 15.59 -9.37
N ALA A 705 39.82 15.39 -8.38
CA ALA A 705 40.93 16.29 -8.08
C ALA A 705 42.01 15.55 -7.28
N TRP A 706 43.27 15.93 -7.48
CA TRP A 706 44.31 15.66 -6.49
C TRP A 706 44.25 16.73 -5.41
N ALA A 707 44.35 16.32 -4.15
CA ALA A 707 44.30 17.22 -3.01
C ALA A 707 45.32 16.84 -1.94
N ARG A 708 45.91 17.86 -1.30
CA ARG A 708 46.77 17.73 -0.12
C ARG A 708 46.31 18.73 0.92
N LEU A 709 46.10 18.28 2.16
CA LEU A 709 45.83 19.18 3.28
C LEU A 709 47.14 19.55 3.96
N ASP A 710 47.33 20.83 4.26
CA ASP A 710 48.46 21.27 5.10
C ASP A 710 48.05 21.30 6.58
N SER A 711 46.75 21.47 6.87
CA SER A 711 46.18 21.26 8.20
C SER A 711 44.86 20.48 8.15
N ALA A 712 44.62 19.64 9.17
CA ALA A 712 43.40 18.85 9.31
C ALA A 712 42.80 19.07 10.72
N GLY A 713 42.04 20.15 10.87
CA GLY A 713 41.37 20.55 12.12
C GLY A 713 39.89 20.20 12.17
N GLY A 714 39.14 20.78 13.11
CA GLY A 714 37.68 20.55 13.22
C GLY A 714 36.82 21.26 12.17
N ALA A 715 37.41 22.12 11.34
CA ALA A 715 36.71 22.88 10.31
C ALA A 715 36.59 22.11 8.99
N PHE A 716 35.53 22.40 8.25
CA PHE A 716 35.36 21.92 6.88
C PHE A 716 36.32 22.63 5.93
N GLN A 717 36.84 21.91 4.93
CA GLN A 717 37.71 22.45 3.90
C GLN A 717 37.33 21.84 2.54
N THR A 718 37.02 22.67 1.55
CA THR A 718 36.47 22.23 0.27
C THR A 718 37.50 22.30 -0.83
N VAL A 719 37.75 21.17 -1.48
CA VAL A 719 38.68 21.04 -2.61
C VAL A 719 38.01 21.56 -3.88
N VAL A 720 36.82 21.04 -4.21
CA VAL A 720 36.03 21.48 -5.37
C VAL A 720 34.56 21.58 -4.99
N SER A 721 33.90 22.65 -5.40
CA SER A 721 32.44 22.81 -5.27
C SER A 721 31.87 23.52 -6.49
N GLU A 722 30.54 23.48 -6.63
CA GLU A 722 29.82 24.34 -7.57
C GLU A 722 28.69 25.05 -6.85
N ASP A 723 28.61 26.37 -7.00
CA ASP A 723 27.67 27.21 -6.27
C ASP A 723 26.22 26.98 -6.76
N GLY A 724 25.30 26.81 -5.80
CA GLY A 724 23.86 26.94 -6.01
C GLY A 724 23.32 28.24 -5.44
N ASP A 725 21.99 28.36 -5.34
CA ASP A 725 21.33 29.60 -4.91
C ASP A 725 21.74 30.01 -3.49
N THR A 726 21.61 29.09 -2.52
CA THR A 726 21.96 29.34 -1.10
C THR A 726 23.21 28.61 -0.67
N ASN A 727 23.39 27.35 -1.05
CA ASN A 727 24.54 26.51 -0.73
C ASN A 727 25.19 25.99 -2.01
N SER A 728 26.41 25.45 -1.96
CA SER A 728 26.97 24.72 -3.08
C SER A 728 26.12 23.49 -3.42
N ALA A 729 25.92 23.27 -4.71
CA ALA A 729 25.22 22.12 -5.28
C ALA A 729 25.93 20.79 -4.98
N PHE A 730 27.25 20.82 -4.80
CA PHE A 730 28.05 19.75 -4.23
C PHE A 730 29.32 20.29 -3.58
N PHE A 731 29.97 19.44 -2.79
CA PHE A 731 31.26 19.67 -2.16
C PHE A 731 32.09 18.38 -2.23
N LEU A 732 33.25 18.44 -2.85
CA LEU A 732 34.34 17.47 -2.67
C LEU A 732 35.27 18.05 -1.61
N GLN A 733 35.24 17.49 -0.39
CA GLN A 733 35.70 18.20 0.80
C GLN A 733 36.29 17.28 1.86
N TYR A 734 37.10 17.86 2.74
CA TYR A 734 37.39 17.33 4.05
C TYR A 734 36.29 17.72 5.04
N SER A 735 35.70 16.72 5.69
CA SER A 735 34.79 16.93 6.82
C SER A 735 35.58 17.04 8.12
N GLY A 736 35.72 18.26 8.64
CA GLY A 736 36.33 18.46 9.97
C GLY A 736 35.48 17.89 11.11
N ALA A 737 34.16 17.80 10.95
CA ALA A 737 33.29 17.15 11.93
C ALA A 737 33.52 15.63 12.00
N ASP A 738 33.73 14.99 10.86
CA ASP A 738 33.94 13.53 10.77
C ASP A 738 35.41 13.13 10.72
N GLN A 739 36.31 14.11 10.60
CA GLN A 739 37.75 13.94 10.38
C GLN A 739 38.08 13.07 9.15
N ARG A 740 37.29 13.17 8.07
CA ARG A 740 37.36 12.28 6.90
C ARG A 740 37.09 12.99 5.58
N TRP A 741 37.62 12.47 4.47
CA TRP A 741 37.24 12.90 3.12
C TRP A 741 35.78 12.57 2.84
N ALA A 742 35.13 13.43 2.06
CA ALA A 742 33.72 13.35 1.77
C ALA A 742 33.35 13.93 0.41
N PHE A 743 32.33 13.32 -0.20
CA PHE A 743 31.55 13.96 -1.25
C PHE A 743 30.15 14.22 -0.71
N SER A 744 29.69 15.48 -0.76
CA SER A 744 28.44 15.90 -0.13
C SER A 744 27.68 16.94 -0.95
N PHE A 745 26.44 17.15 -0.56
CA PHE A 745 25.69 18.40 -0.72
C PHE A 745 24.83 18.57 0.54
N THR A 746 24.05 19.65 0.63
CA THR A 746 23.21 19.91 1.82
C THR A 746 22.32 18.70 2.16
N GLY A 747 22.49 18.14 3.36
CA GLY A 747 21.66 17.03 3.88
C GLY A 747 22.13 15.61 3.54
N ALA A 748 23.19 15.42 2.72
CA ALA A 748 23.74 14.09 2.46
C ALA A 748 25.27 14.10 2.26
N ARG A 749 25.94 13.06 2.75
CA ARG A 749 27.40 12.93 2.65
C ARG A 749 27.82 11.47 2.51
N ALA A 750 28.58 11.16 1.47
CA ALA A 750 29.35 9.92 1.37
C ALA A 750 30.68 10.15 2.09
N LEU A 751 30.91 9.42 3.19
CA LEU A 751 32.10 9.52 4.02
C LEU A 751 33.08 8.41 3.67
N ALA A 752 34.35 8.75 3.48
CA ALA A 752 35.40 7.75 3.35
C ALA A 752 35.45 6.84 4.60
N SER A 753 35.90 5.60 4.43
CA SER A 753 36.20 4.68 5.52
C SER A 753 37.43 5.17 6.30
N GLU A 754 37.72 4.54 7.44
CA GLU A 754 38.93 4.84 8.23
C GLU A 754 40.22 4.68 7.42
N GLU A 755 40.23 3.76 6.45
CA GLU A 755 41.37 3.56 5.54
C GLU A 755 41.61 4.75 4.59
N GLY A 756 40.59 5.58 4.38
CA GLY A 756 40.65 6.82 3.57
C GLY A 756 40.74 8.09 4.41
N LYS A 757 41.14 8.00 5.68
CA LYS A 757 41.32 9.17 6.55
C LYS A 757 42.49 10.04 6.05
N PRO A 758 42.32 11.37 5.93
CA PRO A 758 43.39 12.24 5.46
C PRO A 758 44.56 12.32 6.44
N GLU A 759 45.75 12.40 5.87
CA GLU A 759 47.02 12.70 6.54
C GLU A 759 47.55 14.01 5.97
N THR A 760 47.91 14.96 6.84
CA THR A 760 48.46 16.25 6.41
C THR A 760 49.78 16.07 5.66
N GLY A 761 49.96 16.79 4.57
CA GLY A 761 51.16 16.71 3.72
C GLY A 761 51.17 15.54 2.73
N ARG A 762 50.14 14.67 2.73
CA ARG A 762 49.99 13.59 1.74
C ARG A 762 49.01 13.99 0.63
N TRP A 763 49.40 13.72 -0.61
CA TRP A 763 48.52 13.84 -1.78
C TRP A 763 47.53 12.66 -1.85
N TYR A 764 46.28 12.97 -2.17
CA TYR A 764 45.19 12.03 -2.38
C TYR A 764 44.53 12.30 -3.72
N HIS A 765 44.21 11.25 -4.47
CA HIS A 765 43.32 11.39 -5.61
C HIS A 765 41.87 11.14 -5.17
N LEU A 766 41.04 12.18 -5.29
CA LEU A 766 39.67 12.19 -4.79
C LEU A 766 38.69 12.21 -5.95
N VAL A 767 37.72 11.28 -5.96
CA VAL A 767 36.62 11.30 -6.94
C VAL A 767 35.27 11.22 -6.26
N GLY A 768 34.46 12.25 -6.41
CA GLY A 768 33.05 12.27 -6.05
C GLY A 768 32.19 11.80 -7.21
N VAL A 769 31.24 10.87 -6.97
CA VAL A 769 30.31 10.38 -8.00
C VAL A 769 28.87 10.49 -7.52
N ARG A 770 28.04 11.20 -8.29
CA ARG A 770 26.58 11.22 -8.14
C ARG A 770 25.92 10.41 -9.26
N ASP A 771 25.19 9.38 -8.85
CA ASP A 771 24.41 8.53 -9.75
C ASP A 771 22.93 8.56 -9.35
N THR A 772 22.12 9.27 -10.13
CA THR A 772 20.66 9.39 -9.97
C THR A 772 19.90 8.17 -10.48
N THR A 773 20.51 7.35 -11.35
CA THR A 773 19.91 6.09 -11.80
C THR A 773 19.84 5.10 -10.64
N THR A 774 20.93 4.99 -9.87
CA THR A 774 21.01 4.11 -8.69
C THR A 774 20.71 4.82 -7.37
N SER A 775 20.37 6.11 -7.40
CA SER A 775 20.16 6.95 -6.22
C SER A 775 21.34 6.92 -5.23
N THR A 776 22.59 6.92 -5.72
CA THR A 776 23.79 6.87 -4.86
C THR A 776 24.66 8.12 -4.94
N LEU A 777 25.39 8.38 -3.86
CA LEU A 777 26.50 9.32 -3.76
C LEU A 777 27.72 8.55 -3.25
N LYS A 778 28.86 8.68 -3.92
CA LYS A 778 30.08 7.92 -3.63
C LYS A 778 31.28 8.84 -3.52
N ILE A 779 32.24 8.45 -2.69
CA ILE A 779 33.59 9.02 -2.62
C ILE A 779 34.61 7.92 -2.84
N TYR A 780 35.53 8.17 -3.76
CA TYR A 780 36.70 7.34 -4.02
C TYR A 780 37.94 8.07 -3.53
N VAL A 781 38.87 7.32 -2.96
CA VAL A 781 40.16 7.80 -2.49
C VAL A 781 41.22 6.86 -3.08
N ASP A 782 42.20 7.42 -3.79
CA ASP A 782 43.30 6.70 -4.43
C ASP A 782 42.80 5.53 -5.31
N GLY A 783 41.86 5.85 -6.21
CA GLY A 783 41.26 4.91 -7.16
C GLY A 783 40.27 3.90 -6.56
N LYS A 784 40.08 3.86 -5.24
CA LYS A 784 39.24 2.86 -4.55
C LYS A 784 37.99 3.48 -3.94
N LEU A 785 36.87 2.75 -3.99
CA LEU A 785 35.62 3.17 -3.35
C LEU A 785 35.81 3.21 -1.83
N ALA A 786 35.85 4.42 -1.25
CA ALA A 786 36.07 4.63 0.17
C ALA A 786 34.74 4.82 0.94
N GLY A 787 33.69 5.30 0.27
CA GLY A 787 32.41 5.56 0.91
C GLY A 787 31.25 5.63 -0.07
N THR A 788 30.07 5.19 0.37
CA THR A 788 28.82 5.28 -0.40
C THR A 788 27.66 5.59 0.54
N THR A 789 26.71 6.38 0.07
CA THR A 789 25.42 6.58 0.73
C THR A 789 24.29 6.65 -0.29
N SER A 790 23.10 6.20 0.12
CA SER A 790 21.90 6.34 -0.69
C SER A 790 21.33 7.74 -0.52
N VAL A 791 20.97 8.38 -1.64
CA VAL A 791 20.53 9.76 -1.68
C VAL A 791 19.25 9.89 -2.48
N LEU A 792 18.20 10.31 -1.77
CA LEU A 792 16.86 10.62 -2.30
C LEU A 792 16.64 12.13 -2.49
N ALA A 793 17.36 12.95 -1.74
CA ALA A 793 17.31 14.40 -1.89
C ALA A 793 17.81 14.81 -3.28
N THR A 794 17.10 15.75 -3.91
CA THR A 794 17.66 16.46 -5.05
C THR A 794 18.80 17.33 -4.54
N ALA A 795 19.99 17.14 -5.09
CA ALA A 795 21.07 18.11 -4.91
C ALA A 795 20.55 19.51 -5.27
N ASP A 796 21.07 20.54 -4.59
CA ASP A 796 20.76 21.92 -4.93
C ASP A 796 21.11 22.17 -6.40
N THR A 797 20.31 23.01 -7.06
CA THR A 797 20.53 23.33 -8.47
C THR A 797 21.78 24.20 -8.56
N ALA A 798 22.78 23.77 -9.32
CA ALA A 798 23.92 24.61 -9.67
C ALA A 798 23.41 25.84 -10.43
N THR A 799 23.68 27.02 -9.92
CA THR A 799 23.26 28.31 -10.50
C THR A 799 24.40 29.33 -10.56
N GLY A 800 25.56 29.01 -9.98
CA GLY A 800 26.73 29.86 -9.89
C GLY A 800 28.00 29.18 -10.41
N VAL A 801 29.16 29.65 -9.92
CA VAL A 801 30.47 29.24 -10.41
C VAL A 801 30.88 27.87 -9.86
N LEU A 802 31.67 27.11 -10.62
CA LEU A 802 32.54 26.08 -10.06
C LEU A 802 33.74 26.75 -9.37
N ALA A 803 34.04 26.34 -8.15
CA ALA A 803 35.12 26.87 -7.33
C ALA A 803 36.07 25.75 -6.86
N VAL A 804 37.35 26.05 -6.87
CA VAL A 804 38.45 25.24 -6.33
C VAL A 804 38.98 25.92 -5.08
N GLY A 805 38.98 25.23 -3.94
CA GLY A 805 39.50 25.74 -2.67
C GLY A 805 38.50 26.47 -1.76
N ARG A 806 37.20 26.44 -2.08
CA ARG A 806 36.13 26.95 -1.19
C ARG A 806 34.79 26.25 -1.43
N GLY A 807 33.85 26.42 -0.51
CA GLY A 807 32.43 26.12 -0.66
C GLY A 807 31.54 27.38 -0.53
N LYS A 808 30.22 27.19 -0.60
CA LYS A 808 29.19 28.20 -0.30
C LYS A 808 28.15 27.59 0.63
N PHE A 809 27.80 28.30 1.70
CA PHE A 809 26.78 27.87 2.65
C PHE A 809 26.06 29.09 3.25
N GLY A 810 24.73 29.01 3.37
CA GLY A 810 23.93 30.12 3.91
C GLY A 810 24.11 31.43 3.13
N GLY A 811 24.39 31.34 1.83
CA GLY A 811 24.62 32.47 0.94
C GLY A 811 26.05 33.02 0.92
N ASN A 812 26.96 32.53 1.75
CA ASN A 812 28.32 33.06 1.89
C ASN A 812 29.40 32.05 1.45
N PRO A 813 30.54 32.51 0.91
CA PRO A 813 31.75 31.69 0.78
C PRO A 813 32.21 31.16 2.15
N VAL A 814 32.49 29.87 2.23
CA VAL A 814 32.91 29.16 3.45
C VAL A 814 33.91 28.05 3.12
N ASP A 815 34.38 27.34 4.15
CA ASP A 815 35.13 26.08 4.02
C ASP A 815 36.34 26.19 3.09
N TYR A 816 37.10 27.27 3.24
CA TYR A 816 38.32 27.52 2.48
C TYR A 816 39.37 26.44 2.75
N LEU A 817 40.07 26.03 1.70
CA LEU A 817 41.13 25.03 1.78
C LEU A 817 42.43 25.64 2.32
N ASP A 818 43.03 24.92 3.27
CA ASP A 818 44.42 25.10 3.71
C ASP A 818 45.23 23.89 3.20
N GLY A 819 45.80 24.03 2.01
CA GLY A 819 46.36 22.92 1.26
C GLY A 819 46.64 23.21 -0.21
N SER A 820 46.77 22.15 -1.01
CA SER A 820 47.05 22.21 -2.45
C SER A 820 46.07 21.38 -3.25
N VAL A 821 45.72 21.86 -4.45
CA VAL A 821 44.83 21.18 -5.41
C VAL A 821 45.53 21.07 -6.76
N ASP A 822 45.36 19.93 -7.41
CA ASP A 822 45.88 19.64 -8.74
C ASP A 822 44.88 18.81 -9.59
N ASP A 823 45.05 18.79 -10.92
CA ASP A 823 44.32 17.98 -11.91
C ASP A 823 42.79 17.89 -11.69
N VAL A 824 42.11 19.03 -11.71
CA VAL A 824 40.66 19.07 -11.48
C VAL A 824 39.92 18.70 -12.76
N LYS A 825 39.06 17.67 -12.71
CA LYS A 825 38.21 17.22 -13.82
C LYS A 825 36.73 17.16 -13.43
N VAL A 826 35.85 17.51 -14.37
CA VAL A 826 34.40 17.44 -14.19
C VAL A 826 33.79 16.57 -15.27
N PHE A 827 32.83 15.73 -14.90
CA PHE A 827 32.13 14.81 -15.78
C PHE A 827 30.62 15.02 -15.65
N ASP A 828 29.91 15.14 -16.76
CA ASP A 828 28.44 15.19 -16.86
C ASP A 828 27.80 13.77 -16.85
N ARG A 829 28.47 12.83 -16.18
CA ARG A 829 28.02 11.45 -15.97
C ARG A 829 28.61 10.85 -14.70
N ALA A 830 28.03 9.74 -14.26
CA ALA A 830 28.60 8.91 -13.19
C ALA A 830 29.74 8.05 -13.77
N LEU A 831 30.94 8.15 -13.17
CA LEU A 831 32.06 7.27 -13.50
C LEU A 831 31.89 5.90 -12.85
N SER A 832 32.27 4.85 -13.58
CA SER A 832 32.39 3.50 -13.05
C SER A 832 33.64 3.34 -12.18
N ALA A 833 33.69 2.29 -11.34
CA ALA A 833 34.87 2.03 -10.50
C ALA A 833 36.14 1.81 -11.32
N ASP A 834 36.04 1.16 -12.49
CA ASP A 834 37.17 0.93 -13.39
C ASP A 834 37.68 2.24 -14.01
N GLU A 835 36.77 3.15 -14.37
CA GLU A 835 37.14 4.47 -14.89
C GLU A 835 37.81 5.34 -13.82
N VAL A 836 37.35 5.26 -12.57
CA VAL A 836 37.99 5.95 -11.43
C VAL A 836 39.41 5.40 -11.19
N ALA A 837 39.59 4.08 -11.24
CA ALA A 837 40.90 3.46 -11.12
C ALA A 837 41.85 3.83 -12.26
N GLN A 838 41.32 4.04 -13.48
CA GLN A 838 42.11 4.52 -14.62
C GLN A 838 42.53 5.99 -14.46
N LEU A 839 41.65 6.85 -13.95
CA LEU A 839 41.99 8.25 -13.67
C LEU A 839 43.13 8.36 -12.65
N ASP A 840 43.07 7.55 -11.59
CA ASP A 840 44.11 7.50 -10.55
C ASP A 840 45.49 7.13 -11.11
N GLN A 841 45.54 6.11 -11.98
CA GLN A 841 46.78 5.68 -12.62
C GLN A 841 47.33 6.71 -13.60
N ALA A 842 46.46 7.41 -14.33
CA ALA A 842 46.86 8.41 -15.32
C ALA A 842 47.39 9.72 -14.70
N GLY A 843 47.00 10.05 -13.46
CA GLY A 843 47.50 11.23 -12.73
C GLY A 843 48.75 10.96 -11.87
N ALA A 844 49.19 9.70 -11.78
CA ALA A 844 50.40 9.30 -11.05
C ALA A 844 51.66 9.21 -11.93
N GLU A 845 51.52 9.36 -13.25
CA GLU A 845 52.59 9.48 -14.26
C GLU A 845 52.84 10.95 -14.59
#